data_AF-A0A2H5P1Q6-F1
#
_entry.id   AF-A0A2H5P1Q6-F1
#
_cell.length_a   1.000
_cell.length_b   1.000
_cell.length_c   1.000
_cell.angle_alpha   90.00
_cell.angle_beta   90.00
_cell.angle_gamma   90.00
#
_symmetry.space_group_name_H-M   'P 1'
#
loop_
_entity.id
_entity.type
_entity.pdbx_description
1 polymer ?
#
loop_
_entity_poly.entity_id
_entity_poly.type
_entity_poly.pdbx_seq_one_letter_code
_entity_poly.pdbx_strand_id
1 'polypeptide(L)'
;MISKYSITSSFIFLLFITSSTNATSRLAPALYVFGDSLLDSGNNNYLQTIIKANYSPYGEDFVNKSTGRFSNGKTVADFIAEFLGLPYAPPFLSFKPRDKLPLTGLNYASGACGILPDTGHHLGDLLSLEEQVGLFQDTLVRLQGRYFKSSKELSEYLSKSIFIISIGSNDYISNYPATLLHDANKRFARLLTSKLSHQLQRLYNLGARKIVVSEIGPIGCVPAITSQNKHKGKCVEHKNRLVAEYNSMLPAMLQNLTSSLQGSSFLNGHAYRLAYDAIINPSNYGLMDASNPCCKTWLSGIEGCIPFAEPCDRRDKYYFWDGYHPSEIVYSHFASRCINNASFCSPFSLKELVKISATTQLAPALYVFGDSLLDSGNNNFLPTVARANYLPYGANFVNRSTGRFTNGKTVADFIAEFLGLPYSPPFLSYKRDLLPLTGLNYASGSCGILPETGSPFGQCLNFEEQVGLFQDSVKSLQQRYFQILVDFSNYLSKSVFIVSIGSNDYINNYLETSLYDTSKRYTPQQFAQLLVYKLSQQLERLYNLGARKIVVFELGPIGCLPWITRNNKHTGQCVEDTNQIVSYFNNMLPAMLQNLTTSLKGSNFINGHGHGVGYDAIINPSKYGIADASNPCCTAFFNGTSGCIPYLRPCNNTNKHYFWDGYHPTEDVYSILASGCINNASFCTPRSLKDLVKVSNATQLAPALYVFGDSLFDSGNNNLLPTIARANYLPYGANFVNKSSTGRFTNGKTVPDFVAEFLGLPYSPPFLKIRDKLPLTGLNYASGSCGILPETGRPFRLYNLGARKIVMFEIGPIGCIPSITRKNKHSGKCVEDKNQLVSYFNNMLPTMLQNLTSCLEGSTFVNGHAHWLGYDAVINPPKYGLVDSSNPCCIAWFNGTSGCIPFLKPCSNANQHYFWDAYHLTEAMYSLFASHCINDKSFCEPFNLKELQFLAFAHGQASNTSLTPAMFIFGETMINSENNNSIMTIARENYRHPHGIDFGYPTDRFCNGISAAGCADHNHVQPIFQKPTDLTQYIAKSLFLISIGSNDYINNYLQPSTYASSQIYSGEGFAVLIINNFSEQLSKLYILGVRKTVCARLGPLGCIPSFSSQTKLVVET
;
A
#
# COMPACT_ATOMS: atom_id res chain seq x y z
N MET A 1 75.05 55.89 5.60
CA MET A 1 76.00 54.90 5.07
C MET A 1 75.15 53.91 4.27
N ILE A 2 75.12 53.92 2.93
CA ILE A 2 76.19 53.52 1.97
C ILE A 2 76.48 52.01 2.15
N SER A 3 75.82 51.04 1.49
CA SER A 3 75.65 50.69 0.04
C SER A 3 76.85 49.90 -0.53
N LYS A 4 76.70 48.83 -1.34
CA LYS A 4 75.66 48.43 -2.32
C LYS A 4 75.12 47.00 -1.98
N TYR A 5 74.39 46.18 -2.77
CA TYR A 5 73.97 46.08 -4.19
C TYR A 5 72.43 45.74 -4.24
N SER A 6 71.65 45.51 -5.32
CA SER A 6 71.86 45.00 -6.71
C SER A 6 72.22 43.49 -6.78
N ILE A 7 71.80 42.65 -7.74
CA ILE A 7 70.98 42.71 -8.99
C ILE A 7 69.94 41.54 -8.86
N THR A 8 68.75 41.39 -9.46
CA THR A 8 68.24 41.53 -10.87
C THR A 8 66.72 41.83 -10.90
N SER A 9 65.92 41.23 -11.81
CA SER A 9 64.49 41.46 -12.05
C SER A 9 63.81 40.21 -12.64
N SER A 10 62.54 39.94 -12.30
CA SER A 10 61.42 39.74 -13.26
C SER A 10 60.12 39.31 -12.57
N PHE A 11 58.97 39.76 -13.12
CA PHE A 11 57.63 39.33 -12.70
C PHE A 11 57.34 37.89 -13.15
N ILE A 12 56.83 37.05 -12.24
CA ILE A 12 56.06 35.85 -12.59
C ILE A 12 54.79 35.81 -11.72
N PHE A 13 53.68 35.46 -12.37
CA PHE A 13 52.36 35.34 -11.76
C PHE A 13 52.33 34.14 -10.79
N LEU A 14 51.96 34.38 -9.53
CA LEU A 14 51.68 33.32 -8.56
C LEU A 14 50.25 33.47 -8.06
N LEU A 15 49.39 32.51 -8.39
CA LEU A 15 48.01 32.50 -7.93
C LEU A 15 47.98 32.31 -6.41
N PHE A 16 47.32 33.24 -5.71
CA PHE A 16 46.80 32.95 -4.38
C PHE A 16 45.70 31.88 -4.52
N ILE A 17 46.07 30.62 -4.29
CA ILE A 17 45.10 29.55 -4.12
C ILE A 17 44.34 29.84 -2.83
N THR A 18 43.15 30.44 -2.96
CA THR A 18 42.21 30.58 -1.85
C THR A 18 41.90 29.18 -1.31
N SER A 19 42.19 28.95 -0.03
CA SER A 19 41.91 27.68 0.63
C SER A 19 40.40 27.41 0.60
N SER A 20 39.97 26.53 -0.31
CA SER A 20 38.59 26.08 -0.38
C SER A 20 38.22 25.41 0.94
N THR A 21 37.29 26.00 1.69
CA THR A 21 36.75 25.41 2.91
C THR A 21 36.18 24.03 2.57
N ASN A 22 36.74 22.96 3.16
CA ASN A 22 36.25 21.61 2.95
C ASN A 22 34.75 21.54 3.29
N ALA A 23 33.92 21.39 2.26
CA ALA A 23 32.47 21.29 2.44
C ALA A 23 32.15 19.96 3.13
N THR A 24 31.80 20.02 4.40
CA THR A 24 31.33 18.85 5.16
C THR A 24 30.09 18.27 4.47
N SER A 25 30.17 16.98 4.13
CA SER A 25 29.13 16.30 3.36
C SER A 25 27.85 16.16 4.20
N ARG A 26 26.83 16.96 3.87
CA ARG A 26 25.51 16.87 4.52
C ARG A 26 24.92 15.48 4.36
N LEU A 27 24.57 14.85 5.48
CA LEU A 27 24.01 13.50 5.52
C LEU A 27 22.50 13.48 5.30
N ALA A 28 21.82 14.58 5.62
CA ALA A 28 20.42 14.84 5.31
C ALA A 28 20.27 16.29 4.83
N PRO A 29 19.24 16.62 4.02
CA PRO A 29 19.01 17.99 3.58
C PRO A 29 18.50 18.89 4.71
N ALA A 30 17.67 18.35 5.62
CA ALA A 30 17.06 19.09 6.72
C ALA A 30 16.76 18.21 7.95
N LEU A 31 16.62 18.87 9.10
CA LEU A 31 16.19 18.32 10.38
C LEU A 31 14.96 19.08 10.90
N TYR A 32 13.83 18.38 11.09
CA TYR A 32 12.62 18.95 11.68
C TYR A 32 12.37 18.37 13.08
N VAL A 33 12.06 19.23 14.04
CA VAL A 33 12.04 18.88 15.48
C VAL A 33 10.69 19.26 16.09
N PHE A 34 10.07 18.33 16.82
CA PHE A 34 8.77 18.47 17.48
C PHE A 34 8.88 17.89 18.89
N GLY A 35 8.13 18.43 19.86
CA GLY A 35 8.18 17.90 21.22
C GLY A 35 7.91 18.90 22.33
N ASP A 36 8.30 18.50 23.54
CA ASP A 36 8.27 19.32 24.76
C ASP A 36 9.59 20.09 25.00
N SER A 37 9.80 20.59 26.23
CA SER A 37 11.01 21.35 26.63
C SER A 37 12.32 20.57 26.49
N LEU A 38 12.28 19.24 26.36
CA LEU A 38 13.48 18.42 26.09
C LEU A 38 14.07 18.66 24.69
N LEU A 39 13.32 19.32 23.79
CA LEU A 39 13.72 19.64 22.43
C LEU A 39 13.51 21.12 22.03
N ASP A 40 12.85 21.96 22.84
CA ASP A 40 12.66 23.38 22.50
C ASP A 40 14.01 24.11 22.36
N SER A 41 14.10 24.96 21.33
CA SER A 41 15.27 25.80 21.01
C SER A 41 14.98 27.30 21.14
N GLY A 42 13.77 27.67 21.60
CA GLY A 42 13.35 29.02 21.93
C GLY A 42 11.95 29.44 21.44
N ASN A 43 11.04 28.52 21.13
CA ASN A 43 9.66 28.88 20.74
C ASN A 43 8.91 29.53 21.91
N ASN A 44 9.02 28.99 23.12
CA ASN A 44 8.36 29.56 24.31
C ASN A 44 8.78 31.01 24.63
N ASN A 45 9.92 31.47 24.11
CA ASN A 45 10.35 32.86 24.25
C ASN A 45 9.29 33.84 23.69
N TYR A 46 8.61 33.44 22.60
CA TYR A 46 7.65 34.23 21.83
C TYR A 46 6.19 34.12 22.31
N LEU A 47 5.93 33.31 23.35
CA LEU A 47 4.59 32.98 23.87
C LEU A 47 4.31 33.68 25.22
N GLN A 48 3.05 33.90 25.60
CA GLN A 48 2.69 34.42 26.93
C GLN A 48 2.59 33.28 27.96
N THR A 49 3.75 32.80 28.39
CA THR A 49 3.90 31.71 29.38
C THR A 49 4.95 32.05 30.43
N ILE A 50 4.82 31.46 31.62
CA ILE A 50 5.87 31.45 32.65
C ILE A 50 7.00 30.44 32.35
N ILE A 51 6.77 29.51 31.42
CA ILE A 51 7.71 28.42 31.08
C ILE A 51 8.69 28.90 30.01
N LYS A 52 9.77 29.57 30.44
CA LYS A 52 10.83 30.09 29.57
C LYS A 52 12.23 29.76 30.11
N ALA A 53 13.19 29.66 29.18
CA ALA A 53 14.60 29.41 29.43
C ALA A 53 15.50 30.45 28.71
N ASN A 54 15.02 31.71 28.63
CA ASN A 54 15.67 32.82 27.95
C ASN A 54 16.46 33.76 28.88
N TYR A 55 16.95 33.22 30.01
CA TYR A 55 17.73 33.93 31.02
C TYR A 55 18.85 33.05 31.57
N SER A 56 19.96 33.66 32.02
CA SER A 56 21.06 32.95 32.67
C SER A 56 20.55 32.33 33.99
N PRO A 57 20.96 31.08 34.33
CA PRO A 57 22.04 30.31 33.73
C PRO A 57 21.63 29.36 32.58
N TYR A 58 20.39 29.40 32.06
CA TYR A 58 20.06 28.56 30.89
C TYR A 58 20.97 28.90 29.70
N GLY A 59 21.46 27.85 29.02
CA GLY A 59 22.39 27.97 27.90
C GLY A 59 23.78 28.52 28.26
N GLU A 60 24.23 28.51 29.53
CA GLU A 60 25.53 29.06 29.95
C GLU A 60 26.74 28.50 29.15
N ASP A 61 26.68 27.24 28.70
CA ASP A 61 27.68 26.57 27.87
C ASP A 61 27.39 26.66 26.35
N PHE A 62 26.25 27.25 25.95
CA PHE A 62 25.86 27.43 24.56
C PHE A 62 26.42 28.74 23.98
N VAL A 63 26.91 28.72 22.74
CA VAL A 63 27.68 29.83 22.11
C VAL A 63 27.02 31.21 22.21
N ASN A 64 25.69 31.29 22.08
CA ASN A 64 24.94 32.55 22.14
C ASN A 64 24.34 32.86 23.54
N LYS A 65 24.42 31.90 24.47
CA LYS A 65 23.71 31.82 25.77
C LYS A 65 22.18 31.94 25.72
N SER A 66 21.52 31.46 26.77
CA SER A 66 20.11 31.71 27.11
C SER A 66 19.12 31.73 25.94
N THR A 67 19.22 30.74 25.05
CA THR A 67 18.45 30.72 23.79
C THR A 67 16.99 30.29 23.96
N GLY A 68 16.57 29.83 25.14
CA GLY A 68 15.29 29.15 25.35
C GLY A 68 15.40 27.61 25.33
N ARG A 69 16.62 27.06 25.29
CA ARG A 69 16.88 25.63 25.57
C ARG A 69 16.83 25.40 27.08
N PHE A 70 16.03 24.42 27.52
CA PHE A 70 15.90 24.03 28.93
C PHE A 70 17.07 23.14 29.39
N SER A 71 18.29 23.67 29.32
CA SER A 71 19.54 23.01 29.74
C SER A 71 20.66 24.05 29.94
N ASN A 72 21.84 23.62 30.39
CA ASN A 72 23.05 24.44 30.33
C ASN A 72 23.57 24.65 28.89
N GLY A 73 23.16 23.81 27.94
CA GLY A 73 23.70 23.85 26.58
C GLY A 73 22.79 23.24 25.52
N LYS A 74 23.39 22.43 24.63
CA LYS A 74 22.78 21.72 23.51
C LYS A 74 21.77 20.66 23.97
N THR A 75 20.71 20.51 23.18
CA THR A 75 19.74 19.41 23.26
C THR A 75 20.16 18.22 22.37
N VAL A 76 19.43 17.10 22.45
CA VAL A 76 19.62 15.95 21.53
C VAL A 76 19.46 16.36 20.05
N ALA A 77 18.57 17.30 19.74
CA ALA A 77 18.40 17.77 18.36
C ALA A 77 19.63 18.52 17.83
N ASP A 78 20.34 19.26 18.69
CA ASP A 78 21.52 20.03 18.31
C ASP A 78 22.72 19.11 17.97
N PHE A 79 22.95 18.09 18.79
CA PHE A 79 23.97 17.06 18.52
C PHE A 79 23.64 16.22 17.27
N ILE A 80 22.36 16.00 16.97
CA ILE A 80 21.95 15.34 15.74
C ILE A 80 22.11 16.27 14.52
N ALA A 81 21.87 17.59 14.64
CA ALA A 81 22.17 18.55 13.59
C ALA A 81 23.67 18.53 13.23
N GLU A 82 24.55 18.54 14.24
CA GLU A 82 26.01 18.42 14.07
C GLU A 82 26.39 17.13 13.33
N PHE A 83 25.86 15.97 13.76
CA PHE A 83 26.08 14.70 13.06
C PHE A 83 25.61 14.72 11.60
N LEU A 84 24.50 15.39 11.30
CA LEU A 84 23.96 15.48 9.94
C LEU A 84 24.69 16.49 9.04
N GLY A 85 25.63 17.28 9.57
CA GLY A 85 26.28 18.38 8.86
C GLY A 85 25.36 19.60 8.65
N LEU A 86 24.38 19.79 9.54
CA LEU A 86 23.37 20.84 9.48
C LEU A 86 23.59 21.90 10.57
N PRO A 87 23.19 23.16 10.34
CA PRO A 87 23.06 24.14 11.42
C PRO A 87 21.94 23.71 12.39
N TYR A 88 22.03 24.14 13.65
CA TYR A 88 20.97 23.92 14.65
C TYR A 88 19.62 24.43 14.13
N ALA A 89 18.56 23.63 14.32
CA ALA A 89 17.21 23.99 13.89
C ALA A 89 16.67 25.16 14.74
N PRO A 90 16.40 26.34 14.14
CA PRO A 90 15.92 27.49 14.90
C PRO A 90 14.42 27.37 15.21
N PRO A 91 13.94 28.03 16.28
CA PRO A 91 12.52 28.00 16.66
C PRO A 91 11.66 28.70 15.61
N PHE A 92 10.59 28.03 15.15
CA PHE A 92 9.70 28.54 14.10
C PHE A 92 9.14 29.94 14.44
N LEU A 93 8.78 30.19 15.70
CA LEU A 93 8.19 31.48 16.11
C LEU A 93 9.16 32.68 16.02
N SER A 94 10.45 32.46 15.79
CA SER A 94 11.40 33.53 15.50
C SER A 94 11.26 34.15 14.10
N PHE A 95 10.53 33.51 13.19
CA PHE A 95 10.36 33.95 11.80
C PHE A 95 9.01 34.64 11.57
N LYS A 96 9.03 35.90 11.12
CA LYS A 96 7.82 36.62 10.69
C LYS A 96 7.25 35.99 9.41
N PRO A 97 5.97 36.21 9.07
CA PRO A 97 5.33 35.54 7.92
C PRO A 97 6.03 35.77 6.56
N ARG A 98 6.69 36.92 6.37
CA ARG A 98 7.43 37.25 5.13
C ARG A 98 8.88 36.76 5.10
N ASP A 99 9.39 36.24 6.22
CA ASP A 99 10.81 35.88 6.35
C ASP A 99 11.14 34.60 5.57
N LYS A 100 12.38 34.53 5.10
CA LYS A 100 12.92 33.43 4.30
C LYS A 100 13.27 32.24 5.21
N LEU A 101 12.38 31.25 5.29
CA LEU A 101 12.62 30.02 6.06
C LEU A 101 13.84 29.23 5.52
N PRO A 102 14.61 28.56 6.39
CA PRO A 102 15.78 27.79 6.01
C PRO A 102 15.43 26.42 5.38
N LEU A 103 16.19 26.03 4.34
CA LEU A 103 16.14 24.69 3.73
C LEU A 103 16.91 23.62 4.54
N THR A 104 17.28 23.91 5.78
CA THR A 104 17.95 22.97 6.70
C THR A 104 17.03 22.48 7.82
N GLY A 105 15.76 22.92 7.81
CA GLY A 105 14.75 22.53 8.78
C GLY A 105 14.55 23.52 9.92
N LEU A 106 13.57 23.23 10.78
CA LEU A 106 13.02 24.11 11.81
C LEU A 106 12.60 23.32 13.05
N ASN A 107 12.55 24.01 14.18
CA ASN A 107 12.12 23.46 15.45
C ASN A 107 10.76 24.03 15.87
N TYR A 108 9.80 23.15 16.13
CA TYR A 108 8.44 23.45 16.56
C TYR A 108 8.18 23.07 18.02
N ALA A 109 9.11 22.38 18.69
CA ALA A 109 8.97 21.95 20.07
C ALA A 109 8.73 23.14 21.02
N SER A 110 7.96 22.92 22.09
CA SER A 110 7.48 23.96 23.00
C SER A 110 7.41 23.44 24.43
N GLY A 111 7.96 24.19 25.38
CA GLY A 111 7.96 23.81 26.79
C GLY A 111 6.56 23.62 27.38
N ALA A 112 6.45 22.66 28.30
CA ALA A 112 5.23 22.22 29.02
C ALA A 112 4.10 21.56 28.19
N CYS A 113 4.15 21.53 26.85
CA CYS A 113 3.12 20.86 26.05
C CYS A 113 3.15 19.32 26.21
N GLY A 114 2.06 18.65 25.81
CA GLY A 114 1.95 17.19 25.76
C GLY A 114 1.45 16.63 24.43
N ILE A 115 1.23 15.32 24.41
CA ILE A 115 0.58 14.60 23.30
C ILE A 115 -0.91 14.95 23.24
N LEU A 116 -1.53 15.20 24.39
CA LEU A 116 -2.88 15.76 24.48
C LEU A 116 -2.82 17.29 24.34
N PRO A 117 -3.74 17.93 23.58
CA PRO A 117 -3.80 19.39 23.48
C PRO A 117 -3.90 20.07 24.84
N ASP A 118 -4.74 19.55 25.73
CA ASP A 118 -5.04 20.16 27.04
C ASP A 118 -3.83 20.19 28.02
N THR A 119 -2.74 19.50 27.70
CA THR A 119 -1.56 19.37 28.58
C THR A 119 -0.75 20.67 28.62
N GLY A 120 -0.76 21.33 29.79
CA GLY A 120 0.15 22.43 30.13
C GLY A 120 -0.49 23.83 30.17
N HIS A 121 -1.70 24.04 29.66
CA HIS A 121 -2.32 25.38 29.52
C HIS A 121 -2.50 26.18 30.82
N HIS A 122 -2.45 25.53 31.99
CA HIS A 122 -2.43 26.21 33.29
C HIS A 122 -1.14 27.03 33.54
N LEU A 123 -0.17 26.94 32.63
CA LEU A 123 1.11 27.65 32.65
C LEU A 123 1.21 28.74 31.56
N GLY A 124 0.10 29.02 30.85
CA GLY A 124 0.00 30.02 29.77
C GLY A 124 0.07 29.42 28.36
N ASP A 125 0.43 30.27 27.39
CA ASP A 125 0.53 29.92 25.97
C ASP A 125 1.59 28.83 25.70
N LEU A 126 1.24 27.83 24.89
CA LEU A 126 2.13 26.75 24.44
C LEU A 126 1.75 26.32 23.01
N LEU A 127 2.61 25.54 22.35
CA LEU A 127 2.26 24.87 21.10
C LEU A 127 2.01 23.38 21.37
N SER A 128 0.75 22.94 21.33
CA SER A 128 0.42 21.51 21.41
C SER A 128 0.96 20.75 20.19
N LEU A 129 1.17 19.43 20.32
CA LEU A 129 1.69 18.61 19.21
C LEU A 129 0.85 18.72 17.92
N GLU A 130 -0.47 18.95 18.05
CA GLU A 130 -1.38 19.16 16.92
C GLU A 130 -1.06 20.44 16.15
N GLU A 131 -0.77 21.52 16.86
CA GLU A 131 -0.39 22.84 16.33
C GLU A 131 1.03 22.82 15.77
N GLN A 132 1.99 22.16 16.44
CA GLN A 132 3.36 21.99 15.94
C GLN A 132 3.38 21.33 14.55
N VAL A 133 2.52 20.33 14.33
CA VAL A 133 2.32 19.69 13.00
C VAL A 133 1.62 20.63 12.00
N GLY A 134 0.75 21.52 12.47
CA GLY A 134 0.15 22.58 11.66
C GLY A 134 1.18 23.62 11.16
N LEU A 135 2.05 24.12 12.05
CA LEU A 135 3.11 25.06 11.70
C LEU A 135 4.16 24.44 10.74
N PHE A 136 4.34 23.12 10.80
CA PHE A 136 5.10 22.39 9.77
C PHE A 136 4.37 22.38 8.42
N GLN A 137 3.05 22.16 8.37
CA GLN A 137 2.27 22.28 7.13
C GLN A 137 2.38 23.69 6.51
N ASP A 138 2.31 24.76 7.30
CA ASP A 138 2.51 26.14 6.84
C ASP A 138 3.94 26.37 6.32
N THR A 139 4.93 25.76 6.98
CA THR A 139 6.32 25.74 6.49
C THR A 139 6.42 25.10 5.12
N LEU A 140 5.71 24.01 4.85
CA LEU A 140 5.73 23.37 3.52
C LEU A 140 5.17 24.27 2.42
N VAL A 141 4.10 25.04 2.69
CA VAL A 141 3.57 26.04 1.76
C VAL A 141 4.61 27.13 1.49
N ARG A 142 5.24 27.67 2.55
CA ARG A 142 6.29 28.70 2.46
C ARG A 142 7.55 28.21 1.74
N LEU A 143 7.90 26.94 1.85
CA LEU A 143 9.04 26.33 1.15
C LEU A 143 8.69 26.03 -0.32
N GLN A 144 7.52 25.45 -0.61
CA GLN A 144 7.07 25.13 -1.96
C GLN A 144 7.05 26.37 -2.85
N GLY A 145 6.40 27.45 -2.40
CA GLY A 145 6.25 28.68 -3.17
C GLY A 145 7.53 29.48 -3.40
N ARG A 146 8.69 29.05 -2.87
CA ARG A 146 9.95 29.80 -2.94
C ARG A 146 11.18 29.01 -3.41
N TYR A 147 11.22 27.70 -3.19
CA TYR A 147 12.42 26.89 -3.46
C TYR A 147 12.21 25.72 -4.42
N PHE A 148 10.99 25.19 -4.52
CA PHE A 148 10.72 23.94 -5.24
C PHE A 148 9.79 24.19 -6.43
N LYS A 149 10.17 23.71 -7.61
CA LYS A 149 9.41 23.88 -8.86
C LYS A 149 8.21 22.93 -8.96
N SER A 150 8.14 21.91 -8.10
CA SER A 150 7.01 20.97 -8.03
C SER A 150 6.88 20.33 -6.65
N SER A 151 5.70 19.79 -6.34
CA SER A 151 5.45 19.01 -5.12
C SER A 151 6.24 17.69 -5.08
N LYS A 152 6.66 17.16 -6.24
CA LYS A 152 7.55 16.00 -6.32
C LYS A 152 8.94 16.34 -5.78
N GLU A 153 9.49 17.48 -6.18
CA GLU A 153 10.81 17.95 -5.73
C GLU A 153 10.84 18.19 -4.21
N LEU A 154 9.78 18.81 -3.66
CA LEU A 154 9.59 18.95 -2.21
C LEU A 154 9.48 17.58 -1.52
N SER A 155 8.67 16.65 -2.05
CA SER A 155 8.51 15.29 -1.48
C SER A 155 9.82 14.49 -1.51
N GLU A 156 10.64 14.63 -2.55
CA GLU A 156 11.98 14.04 -2.64
C GLU A 156 13.00 14.68 -1.69
N TYR A 157 12.78 15.91 -1.25
CA TYR A 157 13.57 16.56 -0.21
C TYR A 157 13.10 16.13 1.20
N LEU A 158 11.79 16.08 1.45
CA LEU A 158 11.21 15.67 2.74
C LEU A 158 11.45 14.19 3.06
N SER A 159 11.35 13.30 2.07
CA SER A 159 11.65 11.87 2.24
C SER A 159 13.12 11.57 2.57
N LYS A 160 14.03 12.50 2.27
CA LYS A 160 15.46 12.44 2.65
C LYS A 160 15.75 13.15 3.99
N SER A 161 14.84 13.99 4.47
CA SER A 161 14.97 14.78 5.70
C SER A 161 14.73 13.94 6.96
N ILE A 162 15.33 14.32 8.08
CA ILE A 162 15.16 13.66 9.39
C ILE A 162 14.11 14.41 10.21
N PHE A 163 13.29 13.65 10.94
CA PHE A 163 12.27 14.16 11.85
C PHE A 163 12.50 13.58 13.25
N ILE A 164 12.46 14.41 14.29
CA ILE A 164 12.61 13.97 15.69
C ILE A 164 11.38 14.40 16.50
N ILE A 165 10.85 13.48 17.30
CA ILE A 165 9.76 13.72 18.25
C ILE A 165 10.19 13.20 19.64
N SER A 166 10.11 14.05 20.66
CA SER A 166 10.20 13.65 22.08
C SER A 166 9.16 14.40 22.90
N ILE A 167 8.18 13.67 23.42
CA ILE A 167 7.00 14.23 24.08
C ILE A 167 6.27 13.13 24.88
N GLY A 168 5.39 13.53 25.80
CA GLY A 168 4.59 12.62 26.63
C GLY A 168 4.90 12.72 28.12
N SER A 169 6.00 13.38 28.48
CA SER A 169 6.44 13.58 29.87
C SER A 169 5.38 14.36 30.68
N ASN A 170 4.95 15.50 30.14
CA ASN A 170 4.00 16.41 30.77
C ASN A 170 2.60 15.79 30.91
N ASP A 171 2.14 14.93 29.99
CA ASP A 171 0.84 14.27 30.10
C ASP A 171 0.75 13.39 31.38
N TYR A 172 1.85 12.72 31.75
CA TYR A 172 1.93 11.93 32.98
C TYR A 172 2.21 12.75 34.26
N ILE A 173 2.77 13.96 34.13
CA ILE A 173 3.05 14.86 35.25
C ILE A 173 1.81 15.68 35.61
N SER A 174 1.13 16.26 34.60
CA SER A 174 0.00 17.18 34.77
C SER A 174 -1.37 16.51 34.73
N ASN A 175 -1.59 15.55 33.83
CA ASN A 175 -2.95 15.09 33.48
C ASN A 175 -3.31 13.70 34.03
N TYR A 176 -2.37 12.94 34.60
CA TYR A 176 -2.64 11.58 35.08
C TYR A 176 -3.34 11.56 36.46
N PRO A 177 -4.59 11.06 36.58
CA PRO A 177 -5.28 11.05 37.87
C PRO A 177 -4.68 10.01 38.82
N ALA A 178 -4.19 10.46 39.97
CA ALA A 178 -3.43 9.64 40.93
C ALA A 178 -4.25 8.55 41.67
N THR A 179 -5.56 8.44 41.40
CA THR A 179 -6.53 7.63 42.17
C THR A 179 -6.91 6.30 41.51
N LEU A 180 -6.21 5.87 40.45
CA LEU A 180 -6.73 4.87 39.52
C LEU A 180 -6.02 3.50 39.53
N LEU A 181 -6.83 2.45 39.38
CA LEU A 181 -6.44 1.05 39.19
C LEU A 181 -5.64 0.84 37.89
N HIS A 182 -4.89 -0.27 37.81
CA HIS A 182 -3.99 -0.61 36.69
C HIS A 182 -4.64 -0.47 35.29
N ASP A 183 -5.91 -0.87 35.13
CA ASP A 183 -6.66 -0.74 33.88
C ASP A 183 -6.80 0.70 33.36
N ALA A 184 -6.69 1.71 34.23
CA ALA A 184 -6.73 3.10 33.80
C ALA A 184 -5.38 3.58 33.27
N ASN A 185 -4.25 3.16 33.87
CA ASN A 185 -2.93 3.44 33.29
C ASN A 185 -2.84 2.86 31.88
N LYS A 186 -3.30 1.62 31.70
CA LYS A 186 -3.39 0.95 30.39
C LYS A 186 -4.31 1.67 29.41
N ARG A 187 -5.40 2.31 29.87
CA ARG A 187 -6.27 3.16 29.03
C ARG A 187 -5.61 4.50 28.67
N PHE A 188 -4.90 5.13 29.59
CA PHE A 188 -4.19 6.39 29.35
C PHE A 188 -3.01 6.18 28.38
N ALA A 189 -2.20 5.14 28.57
CA ALA A 189 -1.13 4.78 27.63
C ALA A 189 -1.65 4.51 26.21
N ARG A 190 -2.82 3.85 26.08
CA ARG A 190 -3.51 3.67 24.78
C ARG A 190 -4.02 4.98 24.17
N LEU A 191 -4.53 5.91 24.98
CA LEU A 191 -4.97 7.23 24.51
C LEU A 191 -3.78 8.04 23.96
N LEU A 192 -2.67 8.11 24.72
CA LEU A 192 -1.45 8.81 24.31
C LEU A 192 -0.84 8.18 23.04
N THR A 193 -0.65 6.86 23.00
CA THR A 193 -0.12 6.19 21.81
C THR A 193 -1.02 6.33 20.58
N SER A 194 -2.35 6.33 20.76
CA SER A 194 -3.32 6.60 19.68
C SER A 194 -3.21 8.05 19.16
N LYS A 195 -3.19 9.04 20.06
CA LYS A 195 -3.07 10.46 19.70
C LYS A 195 -1.71 10.77 19.03
N LEU A 196 -0.61 10.21 19.54
CA LEU A 196 0.69 10.33 18.89
C LEU A 196 0.69 9.63 17.51
N SER A 197 0.14 8.42 17.40
CA SER A 197 0.03 7.70 16.12
C SER A 197 -0.71 8.51 15.05
N HIS A 198 -1.74 9.27 15.43
CA HIS A 198 -2.44 10.21 14.55
C HIS A 198 -1.54 11.36 14.07
N GLN A 199 -0.79 12.01 14.97
CA GLN A 199 0.12 13.10 14.58
C GLN A 199 1.29 12.60 13.71
N LEU A 200 1.80 11.39 13.98
CA LEU A 200 2.81 10.72 13.15
C LEU A 200 2.29 10.40 11.74
N GLN A 201 1.02 9.99 11.62
CA GLN A 201 0.34 9.83 10.33
C GLN A 201 0.16 11.16 9.59
N ARG A 202 -0.19 12.26 10.29
CA ARG A 202 -0.23 13.61 9.69
C ARG A 202 1.14 14.02 9.15
N LEU A 203 2.22 13.84 9.91
CA LEU A 203 3.59 14.13 9.45
C LEU A 203 3.98 13.29 8.22
N TYR A 204 3.63 12.00 8.20
CA TYR A 204 3.85 11.14 7.02
C TYR A 204 3.04 11.63 5.79
N ASN A 205 1.78 12.02 5.97
CA ASN A 205 0.94 12.54 4.89
C ASN A 205 1.47 13.88 4.34
N LEU A 206 2.14 14.68 5.19
CA LEU A 206 2.86 15.90 4.81
C LEU A 206 4.24 15.63 4.18
N GLY A 207 4.69 14.38 4.09
CA GLY A 207 5.90 13.97 3.36
C GLY A 207 7.06 13.46 4.22
N ALA A 208 6.93 13.42 5.54
CA ALA A 208 7.96 12.85 6.41
C ALA A 208 8.14 11.35 6.16
N ARG A 209 9.38 10.85 6.11
CA ARG A 209 9.66 9.41 5.94
C ARG A 209 10.63 8.84 6.96
N LYS A 210 11.64 9.59 7.39
CA LYS A 210 12.66 9.16 8.37
C LYS A 210 12.39 9.79 9.73
N ILE A 211 11.76 9.05 10.63
CA ILE A 211 11.12 9.62 11.83
C ILE A 211 11.67 8.91 13.08
N VAL A 212 12.31 9.66 13.98
CA VAL A 212 12.78 9.17 15.28
C VAL A 212 11.81 9.63 16.37
N VAL A 213 11.32 8.71 17.18
CA VAL A 213 10.37 8.98 18.27
C VAL A 213 10.98 8.46 19.57
N SER A 214 11.17 9.36 20.55
CA SER A 214 11.73 9.01 21.85
C SER A 214 10.68 8.37 22.77
N GLU A 215 11.12 7.40 23.56
CA GLU A 215 10.46 7.02 24.81
C GLU A 215 10.39 8.18 25.80
N ILE A 216 9.42 8.10 26.71
CA ILE A 216 9.34 8.98 27.89
C ILE A 216 10.39 8.51 28.90
N GLY A 217 11.17 9.45 29.46
CA GLY A 217 12.17 9.15 30.49
C GLY A 217 11.56 8.67 31.83
N PRO A 218 12.39 8.22 32.79
CA PRO A 218 11.95 7.75 34.10
C PRO A 218 11.51 8.93 34.99
N ILE A 219 10.28 9.41 34.79
CA ILE A 219 9.73 10.58 35.49
C ILE A 219 9.74 10.47 37.02
N GLY A 220 9.79 9.25 37.58
CA GLY A 220 9.91 9.04 39.02
C GLY A 220 11.27 9.44 39.58
N CYS A 221 12.31 9.53 38.75
CA CYS A 221 13.67 9.93 39.14
C CYS A 221 13.94 11.44 39.01
N VAL A 222 12.97 12.21 38.52
CA VAL A 222 13.10 13.66 38.31
C VAL A 222 13.10 14.38 39.67
N PRO A 223 14.04 15.33 39.95
CA PRO A 223 14.17 15.97 41.26
C PRO A 223 12.87 16.61 41.78
N ALA A 224 12.07 17.23 40.90
CA ALA A 224 10.79 17.79 41.30
C ALA A 224 9.81 16.71 41.79
N ILE A 225 9.81 15.54 41.14
CA ILE A 225 8.93 14.42 41.49
C ILE A 225 9.42 13.71 42.76
N THR A 226 10.73 13.50 42.95
CA THR A 226 11.26 12.92 44.19
C THR A 226 11.02 13.84 45.38
N SER A 227 11.25 15.15 45.23
CA SER A 227 11.05 16.18 46.25
C SER A 227 9.57 16.34 46.63
N GLN A 228 8.65 16.46 45.65
CA GLN A 228 7.20 16.49 45.89
C GLN A 228 6.69 15.24 46.65
N ASN A 229 7.26 14.07 46.37
CA ASN A 229 6.90 12.81 47.04
C ASN A 229 7.67 12.58 48.36
N LYS A 230 8.48 13.56 48.80
CA LYS A 230 9.36 13.49 50.00
C LYS A 230 10.24 12.23 50.02
N HIS A 231 10.65 11.77 48.84
CA HIS A 231 11.31 10.48 48.65
C HIS A 231 12.82 10.59 48.94
N LYS A 232 13.36 9.64 49.71
CA LYS A 232 14.78 9.63 50.14
C LYS A 232 15.72 8.82 49.25
N GLY A 233 15.20 8.11 48.24
CA GLY A 233 15.99 7.40 47.23
C GLY A 233 16.09 8.18 45.92
N LYS A 234 16.75 7.58 44.92
CA LYS A 234 16.93 8.21 43.60
C LYS A 234 15.64 8.33 42.77
N CYS A 235 14.66 7.44 42.98
CA CYS A 235 13.55 7.25 42.04
C CYS A 235 12.26 6.75 42.72
N VAL A 236 11.14 7.42 42.43
CA VAL A 236 9.78 7.03 42.84
C VAL A 236 9.25 5.94 41.89
N GLU A 237 9.57 4.67 42.16
CA GLU A 237 9.26 3.55 41.25
C GLU A 237 7.77 3.29 40.95
N HIS A 238 6.84 3.90 41.68
CA HIS A 238 5.44 3.91 41.25
C HIS A 238 5.23 4.80 40.00
N LYS A 239 5.83 5.99 39.96
CA LYS A 239 5.73 6.93 38.82
C LYS A 239 6.43 6.37 37.57
N ASN A 240 7.59 5.73 37.74
CA ASN A 240 8.28 5.01 36.65
C ASN A 240 7.40 3.92 36.01
N ARG A 241 6.65 3.16 36.82
CA ARG A 241 5.72 2.13 36.32
C ARG A 241 4.52 2.69 35.54
N LEU A 242 4.20 3.98 35.65
CA LEU A 242 3.15 4.59 34.83
C LEU A 242 3.60 4.73 33.37
N VAL A 243 4.75 5.36 33.14
CA VAL A 243 5.35 5.58 31.81
C VAL A 243 5.85 4.29 31.15
N ALA A 244 6.23 3.28 31.94
CA ALA A 244 6.65 1.98 31.43
C ALA A 244 5.57 1.29 30.57
N GLU A 245 4.29 1.46 30.90
CA GLU A 245 3.18 0.91 30.10
C GLU A 245 3.13 1.58 28.71
N TYR A 246 3.29 2.91 28.63
CA TYR A 246 3.35 3.64 27.37
C TYR A 246 4.58 3.24 26.54
N ASN A 247 5.77 3.23 27.16
CA ASN A 247 7.00 2.82 26.49
C ASN A 247 6.93 1.37 25.99
N SER A 248 6.19 0.47 26.67
CA SER A 248 5.96 -0.90 26.18
C SER A 248 5.11 -0.98 24.91
N MET A 249 4.21 -0.02 24.69
CA MET A 249 3.35 0.06 23.50
C MET A 249 4.00 0.79 22.33
N LEU A 250 4.92 1.73 22.60
CA LEU A 250 5.53 2.61 21.61
C LEU A 250 6.24 1.84 20.46
N PRO A 251 7.15 0.86 20.69
CA PRO A 251 7.80 0.11 19.61
C PRO A 251 6.81 -0.61 18.68
N ALA A 252 5.77 -1.25 19.24
CA ALA A 252 4.77 -1.96 18.45
C ALA A 252 3.90 -1.00 17.62
N MET A 253 3.58 0.19 18.15
CA MET A 253 2.87 1.23 17.41
C MET A 253 3.73 1.78 16.25
N LEU A 254 5.01 2.06 16.49
CA LEU A 254 5.96 2.52 15.45
C LEU A 254 6.24 1.44 14.39
N GLN A 255 6.28 0.15 14.77
CA GLN A 255 6.38 -0.97 13.84
C GLN A 255 5.13 -1.09 12.95
N ASN A 256 3.94 -0.99 13.54
CA ASN A 256 2.68 -0.98 12.77
C ASN A 256 2.67 0.19 11.78
N LEU A 257 3.03 1.41 12.20
CA LEU A 257 3.16 2.57 11.30
C LEU A 257 4.17 2.31 10.17
N THR A 258 5.35 1.77 10.47
CA THR A 258 6.37 1.44 9.45
C THR A 258 5.83 0.44 8.42
N SER A 259 5.05 -0.56 8.85
CA SER A 259 4.46 -1.56 7.96
C SER A 259 3.27 -1.05 7.14
N SER A 260 2.53 -0.05 7.64
CA SER A 260 1.33 0.50 6.99
C SER A 260 1.60 1.73 6.12
N LEU A 261 2.70 2.46 6.36
CA LEU A 261 3.00 3.73 5.71
C LEU A 261 4.21 3.58 4.77
N GLN A 262 3.93 3.43 3.47
CA GLN A 262 4.93 3.00 2.48
C GLN A 262 6.17 3.91 2.40
N GLY A 263 7.35 3.29 2.44
CA GLY A 263 8.64 3.98 2.37
C GLY A 263 8.96 4.83 3.60
N SER A 264 8.21 4.71 4.69
CA SER A 264 8.56 5.29 5.98
C SER A 264 9.55 4.40 6.73
N SER A 265 10.17 4.96 7.77
CA SER A 265 11.01 4.25 8.73
C SER A 265 10.90 4.98 10.06
N PHE A 266 10.17 4.37 11.00
CA PHE A 266 10.03 4.88 12.36
C PHE A 266 11.04 4.18 13.28
N LEU A 267 11.81 4.99 14.03
CA LEU A 267 12.77 4.52 15.02
C LEU A 267 12.26 4.80 16.43
N ASN A 268 12.31 3.81 17.32
CA ASN A 268 12.14 3.99 18.76
C ASN A 268 13.49 4.40 19.38
N GLY A 269 13.56 5.60 19.96
CA GLY A 269 14.68 6.02 20.79
C GLY A 269 14.49 5.52 22.23
N HIS A 270 15.35 4.59 22.67
CA HIS A 270 15.27 3.90 23.98
C HIS A 270 15.77 4.79 25.13
N ALA A 271 15.21 5.99 25.25
CA ALA A 271 15.65 7.00 26.19
C ALA A 271 15.43 6.60 27.65
N TYR A 272 14.37 5.83 27.95
CA TYR A 272 14.09 5.41 29.33
C TYR A 272 15.27 4.61 29.91
N ARG A 273 15.79 3.65 29.13
CA ARG A 273 16.86 2.74 29.59
C ARG A 273 18.17 3.48 29.86
N LEU A 274 18.57 4.39 28.96
CA LEU A 274 19.82 5.15 29.13
C LEU A 274 19.70 6.15 30.29
N ALA A 275 18.56 6.84 30.41
CA ALA A 275 18.27 7.74 31.52
C ALA A 275 18.36 7.03 32.88
N TYR A 276 17.65 5.91 33.01
CA TYR A 276 17.58 5.17 34.27
C TYR A 276 18.95 4.59 34.67
N ASP A 277 19.71 4.02 33.73
CA ASP A 277 21.06 3.53 34.02
C ASP A 277 22.04 4.66 34.37
N ALA A 278 21.95 5.82 33.72
CA ALA A 278 22.78 6.99 34.06
C ALA A 278 22.41 7.62 35.41
N ILE A 279 21.15 7.53 35.84
CA ILE A 279 20.71 7.97 37.17
C ILE A 279 21.15 6.99 38.26
N ILE A 280 20.95 5.68 38.06
CA ILE A 280 21.31 4.66 39.06
C ILE A 280 22.84 4.49 39.15
N ASN A 281 23.55 4.44 38.01
CA ASN A 281 24.99 4.16 37.88
C ASN A 281 25.78 5.34 37.26
N PRO A 282 25.77 6.56 37.85
CA PRO A 282 26.29 7.78 37.23
C PRO A 282 27.78 7.72 36.84
N SER A 283 28.59 6.99 37.61
CA SER A 283 30.01 6.78 37.33
C SER A 283 30.28 6.16 35.95
N ASN A 284 29.38 5.30 35.45
CA ASN A 284 29.49 4.68 34.11
C ASN A 284 29.38 5.70 32.96
N TYR A 285 28.86 6.90 33.25
CA TYR A 285 28.63 7.99 32.31
C TYR A 285 29.55 9.19 32.57
N GLY A 286 30.49 9.05 33.50
CA GLY A 286 31.39 10.12 33.95
C GLY A 286 30.73 11.16 34.86
N LEU A 287 29.52 10.89 35.37
CA LEU A 287 28.74 11.77 36.24
C LEU A 287 29.08 11.50 37.73
N MET A 288 28.96 12.54 38.56
CA MET A 288 29.17 12.50 40.00
C MET A 288 27.86 12.64 40.78
N ASP A 289 26.92 13.43 40.27
CA ASP A 289 25.56 13.56 40.81
C ASP A 289 24.53 13.25 39.71
N ALA A 290 23.48 12.52 40.09
CA ALA A 290 22.33 12.26 39.21
C ALA A 290 21.02 12.20 40.00
N SER A 291 20.89 13.03 41.03
CA SER A 291 19.70 13.15 41.88
C SER A 291 19.42 14.59 42.32
N ASN A 292 20.44 15.46 42.35
CA ASN A 292 20.29 16.89 42.56
C ASN A 292 20.45 17.68 41.24
N PRO A 293 19.77 18.82 41.07
CA PRO A 293 20.04 19.75 39.98
C PRO A 293 21.37 20.49 40.19
N CYS A 294 22.12 20.72 39.11
CA CYS A 294 23.32 21.58 39.13
C CYS A 294 22.97 23.07 39.31
N CYS A 295 21.80 23.48 38.82
CA CYS A 295 21.27 24.82 38.93
C CYS A 295 20.48 24.99 40.24
N LYS A 296 20.59 26.16 40.88
CA LYS A 296 19.77 26.49 42.06
C LYS A 296 18.32 26.70 41.59
N THR A 297 17.38 26.02 42.26
CA THR A 297 15.94 25.97 41.95
C THR A 297 15.14 26.50 43.14
N TRP A 298 13.94 27.03 42.91
CA TRP A 298 13.04 27.38 44.01
C TRP A 298 12.58 26.09 44.74
N LEU A 299 12.34 26.20 46.05
CA LEU A 299 11.76 25.15 46.90
C LEU A 299 12.43 23.76 46.77
N SER A 300 13.77 23.71 46.79
CA SER A 300 14.56 22.48 46.90
C SER A 300 14.26 21.43 45.80
N GLY A 301 14.53 21.80 44.55
CA GLY A 301 14.47 20.90 43.40
C GLY A 301 13.12 20.80 42.70
N ILE A 302 12.10 21.56 43.13
CA ILE A 302 10.71 21.44 42.65
C ILE A 302 10.45 22.22 41.34
N GLU A 303 11.29 23.19 41.00
CA GLU A 303 11.07 24.10 39.87
C GLU A 303 12.27 24.17 38.90
N GLY A 304 12.14 25.02 37.86
CA GLY A 304 13.25 25.37 36.96
C GLY A 304 14.35 26.21 37.65
N CYS A 305 15.36 26.62 36.88
CA CYS A 305 16.41 27.50 37.38
C CYS A 305 15.86 28.82 37.94
N ILE A 306 16.38 29.25 39.08
CA ILE A 306 16.22 30.63 39.54
C ILE A 306 16.97 31.56 38.56
N PRO A 307 16.36 32.65 38.06
CA PRO A 307 17.06 33.62 37.22
C PRO A 307 18.31 34.20 37.92
N PHE A 308 19.42 34.24 37.19
CA PHE A 308 20.74 34.66 37.68
C PHE A 308 21.32 33.79 38.80
N ALA A 309 20.82 32.56 38.99
CA ALA A 309 21.47 31.58 39.85
C ALA A 309 22.86 31.22 39.32
N GLU A 310 23.86 31.30 40.21
CA GLU A 310 25.15 30.67 40.02
C GLU A 310 24.98 29.12 40.01
N PRO A 311 25.35 28.42 38.92
CA PRO A 311 25.26 26.97 38.80
C PRO A 311 26.50 26.27 39.39
N CYS A 312 26.44 24.96 39.54
CA CYS A 312 27.55 24.15 40.03
C CYS A 312 28.81 24.25 39.13
N ASP A 313 30.01 24.17 39.74
CA ASP A 313 31.31 24.35 39.06
C ASP A 313 31.54 23.38 37.89
N ARG A 314 31.10 22.13 38.06
CA ARG A 314 31.35 21.01 37.13
C ARG A 314 30.04 20.51 36.52
N ARG A 315 29.43 21.35 35.69
CA ARG A 315 28.16 21.09 34.99
C ARG A 315 28.18 19.78 34.20
N ASP A 316 29.35 19.40 33.66
CA ASP A 316 29.62 18.15 32.95
C ASP A 316 29.66 16.89 33.85
N LYS A 317 29.40 17.03 35.15
CA LYS A 317 29.32 15.94 36.14
C LYS A 317 27.94 15.74 36.75
N TYR A 318 26.93 16.50 36.31
CA TYR A 318 25.55 16.41 36.82
C TYR A 318 24.61 15.86 35.75
N TYR A 319 23.73 14.92 36.12
CA TYR A 319 22.68 14.47 35.20
C TYR A 319 21.64 15.57 34.97
N PHE A 320 21.12 16.15 36.07
CA PHE A 320 20.06 17.15 36.04
C PHE A 320 20.66 18.55 36.00
N TRP A 321 20.16 19.36 35.06
CA TRP A 321 20.44 20.77 35.01
C TRP A 321 19.58 21.52 36.05
N ASP A 322 18.26 21.41 35.93
CA ASP A 322 17.28 21.99 36.85
C ASP A 322 16.38 20.88 37.46
N GLY A 323 15.27 21.25 38.11
CA GLY A 323 14.36 20.28 38.76
C GLY A 323 13.71 19.26 37.82
N TYR A 324 13.81 19.44 36.51
CA TYR A 324 13.17 18.63 35.47
C TYR A 324 14.13 18.12 34.39
N HIS A 325 15.03 18.96 33.88
CA HIS A 325 15.69 18.74 32.59
C HIS A 325 17.13 18.21 32.70
N PRO A 326 17.58 17.36 31.76
CA PRO A 326 18.99 16.94 31.66
C PRO A 326 19.98 18.07 31.30
N SER A 327 21.25 17.84 31.64
CA SER A 327 22.39 18.65 31.19
C SER A 327 22.87 18.30 29.77
N GLU A 328 23.66 19.18 29.15
CA GLU A 328 24.24 18.97 27.80
C GLU A 328 25.00 17.64 27.70
N ILE A 329 25.78 17.26 28.72
CA ILE A 329 26.57 16.01 28.70
C ILE A 329 25.67 14.77 28.62
N VAL A 330 24.48 14.82 29.23
CA VAL A 330 23.49 13.73 29.13
C VAL A 330 22.84 13.71 27.75
N TYR A 331 22.49 14.88 27.18
CA TYR A 331 21.98 14.95 25.80
C TYR A 331 23.02 14.45 24.77
N SER A 332 24.31 14.70 25.00
CA SER A 332 25.42 14.16 24.19
C SER A 332 25.46 12.63 24.25
N HIS A 333 25.34 12.03 25.45
CA HIS A 333 25.23 10.57 25.60
C HIS A 333 24.03 9.98 24.86
N PHE A 334 22.83 10.59 24.98
CA PHE A 334 21.63 10.16 24.24
C PHE A 334 21.84 10.20 22.73
N ALA A 335 22.30 11.33 22.19
CA ALA A 335 22.51 11.51 20.76
C ALA A 335 23.56 10.52 20.24
N SER A 336 24.72 10.44 20.89
CA SER A 336 25.81 9.51 20.51
C SER A 336 25.36 8.05 20.46
N ARG A 337 24.54 7.62 21.42
CA ARG A 337 23.99 6.26 21.48
C ARG A 337 22.97 5.99 20.36
N CYS A 338 22.02 6.91 20.12
CA CYS A 338 21.07 6.78 19.01
C CYS A 338 21.77 6.80 17.64
N ILE A 339 22.80 7.66 17.48
CA ILE A 339 23.57 7.78 16.24
C ILE A 339 24.31 6.50 15.91
N ASN A 340 24.93 5.82 16.89
CA ASN A 340 25.87 4.73 16.61
C ASN A 340 25.38 3.33 17.00
N ASN A 341 24.21 3.15 17.61
CA ASN A 341 23.79 1.84 18.13
C ASN A 341 22.29 1.54 17.94
N ALA A 342 21.99 0.50 17.16
CA ALA A 342 20.64 0.04 16.84
C ALA A 342 19.80 -0.45 18.05
N SER A 343 20.42 -0.67 19.21
CA SER A 343 19.72 -0.99 20.47
C SER A 343 19.31 0.23 21.29
N PHE A 344 19.78 1.43 20.93
CA PHE A 344 19.37 2.70 21.54
C PHE A 344 18.51 3.56 20.60
N CYS A 345 18.63 3.37 19.29
CA CYS A 345 17.62 3.76 18.31
C CYS A 345 17.31 2.53 17.44
N SER A 346 16.11 1.97 17.52
CA SER A 346 15.76 0.68 16.89
C SER A 346 14.62 0.84 15.87
N PRO A 347 14.59 0.10 14.74
CA PRO A 347 15.40 -1.10 14.45
C PRO A 347 16.81 -0.83 13.88
N PHE A 348 17.13 0.41 13.53
CA PHE A 348 18.43 0.81 12.99
C PHE A 348 18.92 2.07 13.71
N SER A 349 20.23 2.24 13.87
CA SER A 349 20.81 3.49 14.37
C SER A 349 20.51 4.66 13.42
N LEU A 350 20.57 5.91 13.89
CA LEU A 350 20.33 7.07 13.02
C LEU A 350 21.37 7.16 11.88
N LYS A 351 22.60 6.67 12.08
CA LYS A 351 23.65 6.55 11.06
C LYS A 351 23.31 5.52 9.97
N GLU A 352 22.46 4.56 10.26
CA GLU A 352 21.90 3.62 9.28
C GLU A 352 20.63 4.19 8.62
N LEU A 353 19.72 4.80 9.38
CA LEU A 353 18.54 5.50 8.83
C LEU A 353 18.91 6.61 7.83
N VAL A 354 20.02 7.30 8.05
CA VAL A 354 20.63 8.23 7.07
C VAL A 354 20.96 7.52 5.76
N LYS A 355 21.64 6.36 5.82
CA LYS A 355 22.08 5.56 4.67
C LYS A 355 20.95 4.85 3.94
N ILE A 356 19.83 4.57 4.60
CA ILE A 356 18.58 4.15 3.95
C ILE A 356 18.19 5.27 2.99
N SER A 357 18.58 5.15 1.73
CA SER A 357 17.98 5.97 0.66
C SER A 357 16.47 5.73 0.68
N ALA A 358 15.68 6.69 0.21
CA ALA A 358 14.29 6.43 -0.13
C ALA A 358 14.25 5.54 -1.40
N THR A 359 14.72 4.30 -1.27
CA THR A 359 14.63 3.28 -2.31
C THR A 359 13.17 3.05 -2.60
N THR A 360 12.80 3.20 -3.87
CA THR A 360 11.47 2.80 -4.33
C THR A 360 11.35 1.30 -4.12
N GLN A 361 10.60 0.89 -3.09
CA GLN A 361 10.28 -0.50 -2.78
C GLN A 361 9.79 -1.22 -4.05
N LEU A 362 10.58 -2.15 -4.57
CA LEU A 362 10.37 -2.76 -5.89
C LEU A 362 9.34 -3.89 -5.88
N ALA A 363 9.06 -4.46 -4.70
CA ALA A 363 7.99 -5.42 -4.46
C ALA A 363 7.41 -5.19 -3.05
N PRO A 364 6.09 -5.39 -2.81
CA PRO A 364 5.51 -5.18 -1.48
C PRO A 364 6.12 -6.08 -0.41
N ALA A 365 6.35 -7.36 -0.75
CA ALA A 365 6.91 -8.35 0.15
C ALA A 365 7.88 -9.32 -0.55
N LEU A 366 8.74 -9.95 0.26
CA LEU A 366 9.58 -11.09 -0.12
C LEU A 366 9.22 -12.31 0.75
N TYR A 367 8.67 -13.35 0.12
CA TYR A 367 8.38 -14.63 0.78
C TYR A 367 9.44 -15.66 0.40
N VAL A 368 10.00 -16.32 1.41
CA VAL A 368 11.18 -17.19 1.28
C VAL A 368 10.82 -18.61 1.72
N PHE A 369 11.12 -19.59 0.89
CA PHE A 369 10.89 -21.02 1.14
C PHE A 369 12.15 -21.79 0.77
N GLY A 370 12.48 -22.86 1.48
CA GLY A 370 13.72 -23.56 1.22
C GLY A 370 14.25 -24.45 2.33
N ASP A 371 15.48 -24.90 2.16
CA ASP A 371 16.26 -25.57 3.19
C ASP A 371 17.22 -24.60 3.93
N SER A 372 18.31 -25.11 4.51
CA SER A 372 19.31 -24.31 5.25
C SER A 372 20.03 -23.28 4.39
N LEU A 373 19.99 -23.39 3.06
CA LEU A 373 20.52 -22.37 2.13
C LEU A 373 19.73 -21.05 2.20
N LEU A 374 18.48 -21.08 2.70
CA LEU A 374 17.60 -19.91 2.81
C LEU A 374 17.00 -19.69 4.22
N ASP A 375 17.17 -20.62 5.18
CA ASP A 375 16.69 -20.43 6.56
C ASP A 375 17.34 -19.19 7.22
N SER A 376 16.51 -18.42 7.91
CA SER A 376 16.87 -17.21 8.66
C SER A 376 16.74 -17.38 10.18
N GLY A 377 16.31 -18.56 10.64
CA GLY A 377 16.21 -18.94 12.04
C GLY A 377 14.95 -19.70 12.45
N ASN A 378 14.21 -20.36 11.53
CA ASN A 378 13.05 -21.19 11.89
C ASN A 378 13.47 -22.39 12.75
N ASN A 379 14.56 -23.07 12.39
CA ASN A 379 15.06 -24.22 13.16
C ASN A 379 15.44 -23.90 14.62
N ASN A 380 15.65 -22.62 14.95
CA ASN A 380 15.88 -22.19 16.33
C ASN A 380 14.67 -22.48 17.24
N PHE A 381 13.46 -22.55 16.67
CA PHE A 381 12.20 -22.77 17.36
C PHE A 381 11.70 -24.23 17.29
N LEU A 382 12.42 -25.10 16.57
CA LEU A 382 12.07 -26.51 16.39
C LEU A 382 12.95 -27.43 17.25
N PRO A 383 12.46 -28.59 17.72
CA PRO A 383 13.28 -29.62 18.37
C PRO A 383 14.15 -30.36 17.33
N THR A 384 15.25 -29.73 16.94
CA THR A 384 16.25 -30.24 15.97
C THR A 384 17.67 -29.92 16.42
N VAL A 385 18.64 -30.73 15.98
CA VAL A 385 20.08 -30.44 16.10
C VAL A 385 20.60 -29.53 14.97
N ALA A 386 19.88 -29.45 13.85
CA ALA A 386 20.23 -28.62 12.71
C ALA A 386 19.90 -27.15 13.00
N ARG A 387 20.76 -26.44 13.72
CA ARG A 387 20.60 -25.02 14.13
C ARG A 387 21.87 -24.21 13.88
N ALA A 388 21.71 -22.92 13.60
CA ALA A 388 22.79 -21.96 13.37
C ALA A 388 22.66 -20.68 14.25
N ASN A 389 22.10 -20.81 15.45
CA ASN A 389 21.88 -19.71 16.41
C ASN A 389 23.06 -19.47 17.38
N TYR A 390 24.27 -19.88 16.99
CA TYR A 390 25.50 -19.73 17.77
C TYR A 390 26.68 -19.30 16.89
N LEU A 391 27.64 -18.59 17.48
CA LEU A 391 28.88 -18.24 16.78
C LEU A 391 29.65 -19.52 16.43
N PRO A 392 30.34 -19.61 15.28
CA PRO A 392 30.64 -18.49 14.38
C PRO A 392 29.59 -18.16 13.31
N TYR A 393 28.44 -18.86 13.24
CA TYR A 393 27.38 -18.48 12.29
C TYR A 393 26.95 -17.02 12.50
N GLY A 394 26.71 -16.29 11.41
CA GLY A 394 26.38 -14.87 11.46
C GLY A 394 27.52 -13.94 11.94
N ALA A 395 28.79 -14.35 11.91
CA ALA A 395 29.94 -13.51 12.28
C ALA A 395 30.01 -12.14 11.56
N ASN A 396 29.60 -12.06 10.29
CA ASN A 396 29.52 -10.84 9.49
C ASN A 396 28.18 -10.10 9.64
N PHE A 397 27.17 -10.73 10.27
CA PHE A 397 25.81 -10.22 10.35
C PHE A 397 25.62 -9.26 11.53
N VAL A 398 24.92 -8.13 11.32
CA VAL A 398 24.81 -7.04 12.31
C VAL A 398 24.25 -7.51 13.67
N ASN A 399 23.27 -8.43 13.64
CA ASN A 399 22.66 -9.03 14.84
C ASN A 399 23.30 -10.37 15.26
N ARG A 400 24.51 -10.69 14.77
CA ARG A 400 25.22 -11.97 14.98
C ARG A 400 24.38 -13.19 14.55
N SER A 401 24.47 -14.29 15.29
CA SER A 401 23.98 -15.63 14.96
C SER A 401 22.45 -15.74 14.95
N THR A 402 21.83 -15.31 13.85
CA THR A 402 20.36 -15.31 13.70
C THR A 402 19.75 -16.70 13.46
N GLY A 403 20.53 -17.71 13.07
CA GLY A 403 20.01 -18.98 12.54
C GLY A 403 20.20 -19.17 11.03
N ARG A 404 20.92 -18.25 10.37
CA ARG A 404 21.42 -18.43 8.99
C ARG A 404 22.65 -19.36 8.99
N PHE A 405 22.65 -20.39 8.16
CA PHE A 405 23.72 -21.40 8.08
C PHE A 405 24.95 -20.90 7.29
N THR A 406 25.44 -19.69 7.58
CA THR A 406 26.60 -19.10 6.91
C THR A 406 27.27 -18.03 7.80
N ASN A 407 28.37 -17.41 7.36
CA ASN A 407 29.00 -16.30 8.08
C ASN A 407 28.15 -15.03 8.13
N GLY A 408 27.13 -14.87 7.28
CA GLY A 408 26.19 -13.76 7.40
C GLY A 408 24.97 -13.84 6.52
N LYS A 409 24.92 -13.06 5.44
CA LYS A 409 23.76 -12.96 4.53
C LYS A 409 23.62 -14.18 3.60
N THR A 410 22.38 -14.55 3.34
CA THR A 410 21.96 -15.52 2.32
C THR A 410 21.53 -14.82 1.02
N VAL A 411 21.24 -15.58 -0.05
CA VAL A 411 20.66 -15.03 -1.30
C VAL A 411 19.37 -14.24 -1.02
N ALA A 412 18.55 -14.68 -0.05
CA ALA A 412 17.32 -14.01 0.35
C ALA A 412 17.57 -12.57 0.86
N ASP A 413 18.65 -12.38 1.60
CA ASP A 413 18.97 -11.11 2.26
C ASP A 413 19.46 -10.07 1.25
N PHE A 414 20.33 -10.47 0.32
CA PHE A 414 20.75 -9.62 -0.81
C PHE A 414 19.58 -9.29 -1.76
N ILE A 415 18.64 -10.22 -1.94
CA ILE A 415 17.40 -9.95 -2.69
C ILE A 415 16.51 -8.95 -1.92
N ALA A 416 16.36 -9.06 -0.60
CA ALA A 416 15.61 -8.09 0.20
C ALA A 416 16.21 -6.67 0.09
N GLU A 417 17.53 -6.54 0.20
CA GLU A 417 18.26 -5.27 -0.02
C GLU A 417 17.99 -4.68 -1.40
N PHE A 418 18.08 -5.49 -2.47
CA PHE A 418 17.75 -5.05 -3.83
C PHE A 418 16.30 -4.58 -3.97
N LEU A 419 15.35 -5.27 -3.33
CA LEU A 419 13.92 -4.94 -3.38
C LEU A 419 13.56 -3.70 -2.55
N GLY A 420 14.46 -3.17 -1.71
CA GLY A 420 14.16 -2.11 -0.75
C GLY A 420 13.28 -2.61 0.40
N LEU A 421 13.47 -3.86 0.82
CA LEU A 421 12.74 -4.53 1.89
C LEU A 421 13.64 -4.82 3.10
N PRO A 422 13.09 -4.92 4.32
CA PRO A 422 13.79 -5.57 5.43
C PRO A 422 13.98 -7.07 5.13
N TYR A 423 15.01 -7.68 5.72
CA TYR A 423 15.23 -9.13 5.62
C TYR A 423 13.99 -9.91 6.10
N SER A 424 13.50 -10.86 5.30
CA SER A 424 12.35 -11.70 5.64
C SER A 424 12.66 -12.53 6.90
N PRO A 425 11.95 -12.30 8.03
CA PRO A 425 12.26 -12.96 9.29
C PRO A 425 11.62 -14.36 9.38
N PRO A 426 12.14 -15.26 10.24
CA PRO A 426 11.63 -16.62 10.35
C PRO A 426 10.21 -16.63 10.91
N PHE A 427 9.28 -17.28 10.22
CA PHE A 427 7.86 -17.37 10.57
C PHE A 427 7.64 -17.81 12.02
N LEU A 428 8.37 -18.81 12.49
CA LEU A 428 8.21 -19.37 13.85
C LEU A 428 8.60 -18.39 14.98
N SER A 429 9.23 -17.26 14.67
CA SER A 429 9.50 -16.20 15.66
C SER A 429 8.27 -15.34 15.99
N TYR A 430 7.20 -15.41 15.19
CA TYR A 430 6.01 -14.58 15.35
C TYR A 430 4.84 -15.32 16.01
N LYS A 431 4.11 -14.60 16.87
CA LYS A 431 2.72 -14.95 17.20
C LYS A 431 1.83 -14.57 16.00
N ARG A 432 0.78 -15.37 15.73
CA ARG A 432 -0.10 -15.23 14.55
C ARG A 432 -0.69 -13.81 14.39
N ASP A 433 -0.83 -13.07 15.48
CA ASP A 433 -1.37 -11.71 15.52
C ASP A 433 -0.38 -10.58 15.20
N LEU A 434 0.83 -10.88 14.70
CA LEU A 434 1.91 -9.91 14.47
C LEU A 434 2.63 -10.04 13.12
N LEU A 435 2.06 -10.74 12.13
CA LEU A 435 2.72 -10.97 10.84
C LEU A 435 2.95 -9.65 10.03
N PRO A 436 4.14 -9.45 9.44
CA PRO A 436 4.51 -8.23 8.71
C PRO A 436 4.05 -8.23 7.23
N LEU A 437 3.76 -7.03 6.71
CA LEU A 437 3.44 -6.76 5.30
C LEU A 437 4.64 -6.74 4.34
N THR A 438 5.85 -7.01 4.84
CA THR A 438 7.09 -7.05 4.03
C THR A 438 7.52 -8.47 3.65
N GLY A 439 6.75 -9.48 4.06
CA GLY A 439 7.05 -10.88 3.79
C GLY A 439 7.75 -11.60 4.95
N LEU A 440 7.89 -12.91 4.79
CA LEU A 440 8.22 -13.88 5.83
C LEU A 440 9.05 -15.02 5.24
N ASN A 441 9.85 -15.66 6.09
CA ASN A 441 10.69 -16.77 5.73
C ASN A 441 10.17 -18.07 6.39
N TYR A 442 9.86 -19.07 5.57
CA TYR A 442 9.38 -20.39 5.96
C TYR A 442 10.44 -21.49 5.78
N ALA A 443 11.60 -21.16 5.19
CA ALA A 443 12.68 -22.10 4.97
C ALA A 443 13.20 -22.71 6.28
N SER A 444 13.63 -23.97 6.24
CA SER A 444 13.96 -24.77 7.43
C SER A 444 15.12 -25.72 7.12
N GLY A 445 16.19 -25.64 7.90
CA GLY A 445 17.38 -26.47 7.73
C GLY A 445 17.11 -27.98 7.83
N SER A 446 17.93 -28.78 7.15
CA SER A 446 17.83 -30.26 6.95
C SER A 446 16.65 -30.78 6.13
N CYS A 447 15.66 -29.94 5.77
CA CYS A 447 14.44 -30.38 5.08
C CYS A 447 14.58 -30.61 3.58
N GLY A 448 13.69 -31.46 3.05
CA GLY A 448 13.52 -31.68 1.63
C GLY A 448 12.14 -31.30 1.08
N ILE A 449 11.98 -31.60 -0.21
CA ILE A 449 10.71 -31.65 -0.94
C ILE A 449 9.86 -32.82 -0.42
N LEU A 450 10.50 -33.93 -0.03
CA LEU A 450 9.84 -35.10 0.54
C LEU A 450 9.71 -35.00 2.08
N PRO A 451 8.59 -35.45 2.68
CA PRO A 451 8.33 -35.32 4.11
C PRO A 451 9.22 -36.23 4.98
N GLU A 452 9.77 -37.32 4.45
CA GLU A 452 10.66 -38.22 5.20
C GLU A 452 12.12 -37.71 5.31
N THR A 453 12.51 -36.74 4.46
CA THR A 453 13.87 -36.23 4.33
C THR A 453 14.29 -35.41 5.56
N GLY A 454 15.46 -35.72 6.13
CA GLY A 454 16.04 -34.95 7.24
C GLY A 454 15.56 -35.34 8.64
N SER A 455 14.62 -36.28 8.76
CA SER A 455 14.07 -36.75 10.05
C SER A 455 15.12 -37.24 11.08
N PRO A 456 16.30 -37.79 10.74
CA PRO A 456 17.36 -38.09 11.71
C PRO A 456 17.89 -36.88 12.49
N PHE A 457 17.71 -35.65 11.98
CA PHE A 457 18.15 -34.42 12.63
C PHE A 457 17.07 -33.81 13.58
N GLY A 458 15.91 -34.45 13.71
CA GLY A 458 14.77 -33.98 14.51
C GLY A 458 13.68 -33.29 13.67
N GLN A 459 12.86 -32.44 14.30
CA GLN A 459 11.75 -31.77 13.61
C GLN A 459 12.24 -30.64 12.69
N CYS A 460 11.78 -30.65 11.46
CA CYS A 460 12.04 -29.67 10.42
C CYS A 460 10.72 -29.40 9.65
N LEU A 461 10.64 -28.32 8.86
CA LEU A 461 9.48 -28.02 8.00
C LEU A 461 9.72 -28.43 6.54
N ASN A 462 9.12 -29.52 6.07
CA ASN A 462 9.22 -29.94 4.66
C ASN A 462 8.45 -28.96 3.73
N PHE A 463 8.71 -28.99 2.42
CA PHE A 463 8.17 -27.97 1.50
C PHE A 463 6.64 -27.85 1.52
N GLU A 464 5.89 -28.95 1.71
CA GLU A 464 4.42 -28.89 1.85
C GLU A 464 4.00 -28.16 3.13
N GLU A 465 4.67 -28.40 4.25
CA GLU A 465 4.41 -27.70 5.51
C GLU A 465 4.70 -26.20 5.37
N GLN A 466 5.80 -25.82 4.71
CA GLN A 466 6.15 -24.42 4.46
C GLN A 466 5.06 -23.69 3.66
N VAL A 467 4.51 -24.33 2.62
CA VAL A 467 3.37 -23.77 1.85
C VAL A 467 2.09 -23.74 2.68
N GLY A 468 1.89 -24.69 3.61
CA GLY A 468 0.82 -24.65 4.61
C GLY A 468 0.92 -23.46 5.57
N LEU A 469 2.11 -23.14 6.07
CA LEU A 469 2.35 -21.97 6.93
C LEU A 469 2.18 -20.65 6.18
N PHE A 470 2.54 -20.61 4.89
CA PHE A 470 2.19 -19.48 4.03
C PHE A 470 0.67 -19.38 3.81
N GLN A 471 -0.04 -20.50 3.60
CA GLN A 471 -1.51 -20.53 3.48
C GLN A 471 -2.22 -19.98 4.72
N ASP A 472 -1.70 -20.22 5.93
CA ASP A 472 -2.21 -19.59 7.16
C ASP A 472 -1.84 -18.10 7.23
N SER A 473 -0.61 -17.73 6.85
CA SER A 473 -0.18 -16.34 6.79
C SER A 473 -1.02 -15.50 5.81
N VAL A 474 -1.41 -16.09 4.67
CA VAL A 474 -2.32 -15.48 3.69
C VAL A 474 -3.67 -15.13 4.32
N LYS A 475 -4.27 -16.05 5.09
CA LYS A 475 -5.54 -15.80 5.82
C LYS A 475 -5.38 -14.65 6.81
N SER A 476 -4.32 -14.67 7.63
CA SER A 476 -4.07 -13.68 8.68
C SER A 476 -3.76 -12.28 8.12
N LEU A 477 -2.94 -12.18 7.06
CA LEU A 477 -2.63 -10.91 6.42
C LEU A 477 -3.88 -10.30 5.76
N GLN A 478 -4.67 -11.11 5.04
CA GLN A 478 -5.93 -10.68 4.43
C GLN A 478 -6.89 -10.08 5.46
N GLN A 479 -7.21 -10.84 6.51
CA GLN A 479 -8.17 -10.45 7.54
C GLN A 479 -7.79 -9.16 8.28
N ARG A 480 -6.49 -8.90 8.43
CA ARG A 480 -5.97 -7.80 9.25
C ARG A 480 -5.73 -6.52 8.46
N TYR A 481 -5.19 -6.61 7.24
CA TYR A 481 -4.69 -5.46 6.50
C TYR A 481 -5.49 -5.13 5.23
N PHE A 482 -6.32 -6.05 4.71
CA PHE A 482 -6.97 -5.89 3.42
C PHE A 482 -8.48 -6.08 3.49
N GLN A 483 -9.21 -4.96 3.60
CA GLN A 483 -10.69 -4.95 3.55
C GLN A 483 -11.24 -5.33 2.16
N ILE A 484 -10.40 -5.28 1.12
CA ILE A 484 -10.76 -5.55 -0.28
C ILE A 484 -9.88 -6.68 -0.80
N LEU A 485 -10.50 -7.76 -1.29
CA LEU A 485 -9.81 -8.95 -1.80
C LEU A 485 -8.91 -8.66 -3.01
N VAL A 486 -9.31 -7.71 -3.86
CA VAL A 486 -8.54 -7.31 -5.05
C VAL A 486 -7.24 -6.63 -4.64
N ASP A 487 -7.24 -5.78 -3.60
CA ASP A 487 -6.01 -5.14 -3.10
C ASP A 487 -5.04 -6.15 -2.50
N PHE A 488 -5.56 -7.20 -1.84
CA PHE A 488 -4.72 -8.29 -1.35
C PHE A 488 -4.13 -9.15 -2.48
N SER A 489 -4.94 -9.47 -3.50
CA SER A 489 -4.47 -10.16 -4.71
C SER A 489 -3.42 -9.35 -5.48
N ASN A 490 -3.62 -8.03 -5.57
CA ASN A 490 -2.69 -7.06 -6.15
C ASN A 490 -1.37 -6.97 -5.33
N TYR A 491 -1.45 -7.01 -4.01
CA TYR A 491 -0.30 -7.09 -3.10
C TYR A 491 0.49 -8.40 -3.26
N LEU A 492 -0.16 -9.57 -3.21
CA LEU A 492 0.51 -10.87 -3.36
C LEU A 492 1.09 -11.05 -4.76
N SER A 493 0.36 -10.68 -5.81
CA SER A 493 0.83 -10.81 -7.19
C SER A 493 2.01 -9.87 -7.51
N LYS A 494 2.13 -8.71 -6.85
CA LYS A 494 3.31 -7.84 -6.95
C LYS A 494 4.49 -8.27 -6.09
N SER A 495 4.27 -9.13 -5.10
CA SER A 495 5.30 -9.63 -4.19
C SER A 495 6.19 -10.69 -4.86
N VAL A 496 7.41 -10.83 -4.35
CA VAL A 496 8.41 -11.80 -4.86
C VAL A 496 8.45 -13.01 -3.95
N PHE A 497 8.58 -14.18 -4.57
CA PHE A 497 8.65 -15.49 -3.93
C PHE A 497 9.96 -16.15 -4.36
N ILE A 498 10.74 -16.67 -3.43
CA ILE A 498 11.97 -17.41 -3.73
C ILE A 498 11.94 -18.80 -3.10
N VAL A 499 12.42 -19.79 -3.85
CA VAL A 499 12.43 -21.21 -3.48
C VAL A 499 13.82 -21.79 -3.77
N SER A 500 14.43 -22.47 -2.80
CA SER A 500 15.62 -23.31 -3.00
C SER A 500 15.56 -24.50 -2.04
N ILE A 501 15.21 -25.67 -2.56
CA ILE A 501 15.01 -26.90 -1.77
C ILE A 501 15.21 -28.13 -2.65
N GLY A 502 15.78 -29.19 -2.08
CA GLY A 502 16.00 -30.48 -2.75
C GLY A 502 17.37 -31.09 -2.48
N SER A 503 18.34 -30.30 -2.01
CA SER A 503 19.70 -30.77 -1.73
C SER A 503 19.71 -31.86 -0.64
N ASN A 504 18.86 -31.72 0.37
CA ASN A 504 18.69 -32.72 1.42
C ASN A 504 18.02 -34.02 0.92
N ASP A 505 17.14 -33.96 -0.09
CA ASP A 505 16.53 -35.18 -0.64
C ASP A 505 17.56 -36.08 -1.34
N TYR A 506 18.67 -35.48 -1.81
CA TYR A 506 19.83 -36.24 -2.25
C TYR A 506 20.76 -36.62 -1.08
N ILE A 507 21.27 -35.66 -0.32
CA ILE A 507 22.33 -35.87 0.69
C ILE A 507 21.82 -36.69 1.89
N ASN A 508 20.63 -36.36 2.40
CA ASN A 508 20.04 -36.85 3.63
C ASN A 508 18.83 -37.78 3.38
N ASN A 509 18.75 -38.39 2.19
CA ASN A 509 17.75 -39.40 1.82
C ASN A 509 18.26 -40.33 0.71
N TYR A 510 18.38 -39.89 -0.55
CA TYR A 510 18.74 -40.78 -1.67
C TYR A 510 20.12 -41.44 -1.55
N LEU A 511 21.14 -40.67 -1.15
CA LEU A 511 22.52 -41.12 -0.99
C LEU A 511 22.77 -41.78 0.38
N GLU A 512 21.90 -41.55 1.36
CA GLU A 512 22.04 -42.09 2.72
C GLU A 512 21.44 -43.51 2.83
N THR A 513 22.12 -44.44 2.16
CA THR A 513 21.71 -45.85 2.02
C THR A 513 21.66 -46.65 3.33
N SER A 514 22.20 -46.13 4.43
CA SER A 514 22.15 -46.78 5.74
C SER A 514 20.85 -46.51 6.50
N LEU A 515 20.16 -45.42 6.18
CA LEU A 515 18.89 -45.02 6.81
C LEU A 515 17.69 -45.09 5.85
N TYR A 516 17.92 -45.00 4.53
CA TYR A 516 16.86 -44.91 3.52
C TYR A 516 17.04 -45.91 2.35
N ASP A 517 15.98 -46.63 2.00
CA ASP A 517 15.94 -47.53 0.82
C ASP A 517 15.69 -46.78 -0.50
N THR A 518 15.77 -45.46 -0.54
CA THR A 518 15.30 -44.63 -1.65
C THR A 518 16.05 -44.88 -2.96
N SER A 519 17.37 -45.02 -2.93
CA SER A 519 18.19 -45.41 -4.09
C SER A 519 18.11 -46.90 -4.46
N LYS A 520 17.49 -47.74 -3.61
CA LYS A 520 17.12 -49.14 -3.94
C LYS A 520 15.75 -49.19 -4.65
N ARG A 521 14.89 -48.18 -4.42
CA ARG A 521 13.54 -48.04 -5.01
C ARG A 521 13.52 -47.27 -6.33
N TYR A 522 14.45 -46.32 -6.53
CA TYR A 522 14.46 -45.43 -7.68
C TYR A 522 15.87 -45.32 -8.28
N THR A 523 15.96 -45.32 -9.61
CA THR A 523 17.15 -44.81 -10.33
C THR A 523 17.27 -43.29 -10.16
N PRO A 524 18.45 -42.68 -10.42
CA PRO A 524 18.63 -41.23 -10.29
C PRO A 524 17.63 -40.41 -11.11
N GLN A 525 17.31 -40.87 -12.32
CA GLN A 525 16.34 -40.26 -13.22
C GLN A 525 14.90 -40.34 -12.68
N GLN A 526 14.50 -41.49 -12.12
CA GLN A 526 13.18 -41.66 -11.51
C GLN A 526 13.02 -40.84 -10.22
N PHE A 527 14.10 -40.71 -9.45
CA PHE A 527 14.09 -39.89 -8.25
C PHE A 527 14.00 -38.38 -8.58
N ALA A 528 14.76 -37.92 -9.59
CA ALA A 528 14.61 -36.57 -10.12
C ALA A 528 13.17 -36.28 -10.59
N GLN A 529 12.53 -37.21 -11.31
CA GLN A 529 11.13 -37.10 -11.73
C GLN A 529 10.17 -36.98 -10.54
N LEU A 530 10.36 -37.78 -9.48
CA LEU A 530 9.55 -37.71 -8.26
C LEU A 530 9.67 -36.35 -7.57
N LEU A 531 10.90 -35.83 -7.41
CA LEU A 531 11.16 -34.53 -6.78
C LEU A 531 10.57 -33.37 -7.62
N VAL A 532 10.77 -33.36 -8.93
CA VAL A 532 10.23 -32.31 -9.82
C VAL A 532 8.70 -32.31 -9.84
N TYR A 533 8.07 -33.49 -9.82
CA TYR A 533 6.61 -33.63 -9.70
C TYR A 533 6.10 -33.09 -8.35
N LYS A 534 6.75 -33.46 -7.24
CA LYS A 534 6.36 -32.97 -5.91
C LYS A 534 6.57 -31.46 -5.74
N LEU A 535 7.65 -30.94 -6.33
CA LEU A 535 7.90 -29.50 -6.40
C LEU A 535 6.82 -28.77 -7.20
N SER A 536 6.42 -29.27 -8.38
CA SER A 536 5.39 -28.61 -9.20
C SER A 536 4.04 -28.50 -8.48
N GLN A 537 3.60 -29.56 -7.79
CA GLN A 537 2.35 -29.55 -7.01
C GLN A 537 2.31 -28.42 -5.96
N GLN A 538 3.42 -28.18 -5.26
CA GLN A 538 3.48 -27.14 -4.23
C GLN A 538 3.73 -25.73 -4.84
N LEU A 539 4.40 -25.63 -6.00
CA LEU A 539 4.49 -24.38 -6.78
C LEU A 539 3.14 -23.94 -7.36
N GLU A 540 2.33 -24.88 -7.86
CA GLU A 540 0.92 -24.66 -8.25
C GLU A 540 0.10 -24.18 -7.04
N ARG A 541 0.30 -24.78 -5.87
CA ARG A 541 -0.35 -24.36 -4.62
C ARG A 541 0.03 -22.94 -4.21
N LEU A 542 1.31 -22.55 -4.31
CA LEU A 542 1.75 -21.16 -4.10
C LEU A 542 1.09 -20.18 -5.09
N TYR A 543 0.99 -20.54 -6.36
CA TYR A 543 0.26 -19.75 -7.35
C TYR A 543 -1.23 -19.61 -6.99
N ASN A 544 -1.89 -20.70 -6.59
CA ASN A 544 -3.30 -20.69 -6.18
C ASN A 544 -3.55 -19.84 -4.91
N LEU A 545 -2.53 -19.67 -4.06
CA LEU A 545 -2.54 -18.76 -2.91
C LEU A 545 -2.25 -17.29 -3.26
N GLY A 546 -1.91 -16.97 -4.52
CA GLY A 546 -1.73 -15.60 -5.01
C GLY A 546 -0.33 -15.26 -5.54
N ALA A 547 0.65 -16.17 -5.46
CA ALA A 547 2.00 -15.92 -5.95
C ALA A 547 2.04 -15.76 -7.49
N ARG A 548 2.76 -14.75 -8.00
CA ARG A 548 2.89 -14.49 -9.46
C ARG A 548 4.30 -14.14 -9.94
N LYS A 549 5.28 -13.99 -9.04
CA LYS A 549 6.70 -13.74 -9.34
C LYS A 549 7.54 -14.70 -8.50
N ILE A 550 7.88 -15.87 -9.07
CA ILE A 550 8.44 -16.99 -8.33
C ILE A 550 9.81 -17.33 -8.93
N VAL A 551 10.87 -17.20 -8.14
CA VAL A 551 12.23 -17.62 -8.51
C VAL A 551 12.51 -18.96 -7.83
N VAL A 552 12.88 -19.97 -8.61
CA VAL A 552 13.24 -21.30 -8.11
C VAL A 552 14.71 -21.54 -8.48
N PHE A 553 15.56 -21.72 -7.47
CA PHE A 553 16.98 -21.99 -7.67
C PHE A 553 17.23 -23.49 -7.86
N GLU A 554 18.17 -23.79 -8.75
CA GLU A 554 18.73 -25.13 -8.95
C GLU A 554 19.46 -25.65 -7.71
N LEU A 555 19.61 -26.98 -7.65
CA LEU A 555 20.43 -27.63 -6.64
C LEU A 555 21.91 -27.41 -6.95
N GLY A 556 22.67 -26.94 -5.97
CA GLY A 556 24.12 -26.75 -6.11
C GLY A 556 24.88 -28.04 -6.45
N PRO A 557 26.17 -27.95 -6.80
CA PRO A 557 26.99 -29.12 -7.14
C PRO A 557 27.33 -29.92 -5.87
N ILE A 558 26.41 -30.77 -5.41
CA ILE A 558 26.56 -31.45 -4.12
C ILE A 558 27.77 -32.41 -4.09
N GLY A 559 28.22 -32.89 -5.24
CA GLY A 559 29.44 -33.70 -5.37
C GLY A 559 30.71 -32.94 -4.98
N CYS A 560 30.67 -31.61 -4.95
CA CYS A 560 31.78 -30.75 -4.51
C CYS A 560 31.77 -30.43 -3.01
N LEU A 561 30.72 -30.82 -2.24
CA LEU A 561 30.65 -30.50 -0.82
C LEU A 561 31.79 -31.17 -0.04
N PRO A 562 32.42 -30.50 0.95
CA PRO A 562 33.44 -31.11 1.80
C PRO A 562 32.98 -32.43 2.45
N TRP A 563 31.69 -32.56 2.82
CA TRP A 563 31.11 -33.83 3.29
C TRP A 563 31.16 -34.96 2.24
N ILE A 564 30.93 -34.66 0.97
CA ILE A 564 30.88 -35.68 -0.09
C ILE A 564 32.29 -36.02 -0.58
N THR A 565 33.13 -35.01 -0.86
CA THR A 565 34.50 -35.20 -1.37
C THR A 565 35.40 -35.98 -0.42
N ARG A 566 35.35 -35.68 0.89
CA ARG A 566 36.24 -36.31 1.89
C ARG A 566 35.80 -37.71 2.32
N ASN A 567 34.54 -38.09 2.06
CA ASN A 567 34.00 -39.41 2.40
C ASN A 567 33.96 -40.38 1.20
N ASN A 568 34.28 -39.92 -0.02
CA ASN A 568 34.25 -40.73 -1.24
C ASN A 568 35.61 -40.70 -1.96
N LYS A 569 35.84 -41.67 -2.85
CA LYS A 569 37.02 -41.65 -3.73
C LYS A 569 36.68 -40.89 -5.01
N HIS A 570 37.48 -39.89 -5.35
CA HIS A 570 37.32 -39.11 -6.59
C HIS A 570 38.68 -38.61 -7.10
N THR A 571 38.67 -38.00 -8.28
CA THR A 571 39.78 -37.23 -8.85
C THR A 571 39.34 -35.78 -9.04
N GLY A 572 40.28 -34.83 -9.12
CA GLY A 572 39.94 -33.40 -9.16
C GLY A 572 39.34 -32.89 -7.84
N GLN A 573 38.46 -31.89 -7.91
CA GLN A 573 37.92 -31.20 -6.73
C GLN A 573 36.54 -31.71 -6.28
N CYS A 574 35.82 -32.48 -7.10
CA CYS A 574 34.46 -32.93 -6.82
C CYS A 574 34.25 -34.42 -7.14
N VAL A 575 33.18 -35.01 -6.60
CA VAL A 575 32.71 -36.36 -6.92
C VAL A 575 31.70 -36.27 -8.07
N GLU A 576 32.17 -36.34 -9.31
CA GLU A 576 31.33 -36.01 -10.48
C GLU A 576 30.14 -36.94 -10.69
N ASP A 577 30.24 -38.23 -10.34
CA ASP A 577 29.10 -39.15 -10.35
C ASP A 577 27.93 -38.63 -9.49
N THR A 578 28.23 -37.94 -8.39
CA THR A 578 27.21 -37.33 -7.52
C THR A 578 26.64 -36.04 -8.11
N ASN A 579 27.47 -35.23 -8.79
CA ASN A 579 26.98 -34.08 -9.56
C ASN A 579 26.07 -34.54 -10.72
N GLN A 580 26.43 -35.64 -11.41
CA GLN A 580 25.63 -36.23 -12.49
C GLN A 580 24.25 -36.71 -11.98
N ILE A 581 24.18 -37.34 -10.80
CA ILE A 581 22.92 -37.74 -10.16
C ILE A 581 21.98 -36.55 -9.92
N VAL A 582 22.51 -35.39 -9.50
CA VAL A 582 21.73 -34.15 -9.31
C VAL A 582 21.40 -33.46 -10.63
N SER A 583 22.24 -33.60 -11.66
CA SER A 583 22.02 -32.97 -12.96
C SER A 583 20.67 -33.37 -13.57
N TYR A 584 20.16 -34.57 -13.33
CA TYR A 584 18.84 -35.02 -13.79
C TYR A 584 17.69 -34.14 -13.28
N PHE A 585 17.75 -33.66 -12.03
CA PHE A 585 16.76 -32.74 -11.48
C PHE A 585 16.88 -31.35 -12.10
N ASN A 586 18.09 -30.79 -12.14
CA ASN A 586 18.35 -29.46 -12.70
C ASN A 586 18.00 -29.39 -14.20
N ASN A 587 18.24 -30.47 -14.97
CA ASN A 587 17.87 -30.56 -16.39
C ASN A 587 16.34 -30.59 -16.61
N MET A 588 15.56 -31.10 -15.65
CA MET A 588 14.09 -31.13 -15.74
C MET A 588 13.42 -29.84 -15.23
N LEU A 589 14.07 -29.12 -14.32
CA LEU A 589 13.51 -27.95 -13.64
C LEU A 589 13.08 -26.83 -14.63
N PRO A 590 13.89 -26.37 -15.61
CA PRO A 590 13.45 -25.36 -16.58
C PRO A 590 12.21 -25.74 -17.38
N ALA A 591 12.09 -27.01 -17.79
CA ALA A 591 10.93 -27.49 -18.54
C ALA A 591 9.65 -27.49 -17.68
N MET A 592 9.75 -27.88 -16.41
CA MET A 592 8.64 -27.81 -15.46
C MET A 592 8.22 -26.36 -15.19
N LEU A 593 9.16 -25.45 -14.92
CA LEU A 593 8.88 -24.03 -14.68
C LEU A 593 8.28 -23.33 -15.92
N GLN A 594 8.70 -23.72 -17.13
CA GLN A 594 8.10 -23.25 -18.37
C GLN A 594 6.66 -23.75 -18.53
N ASN A 595 6.38 -25.02 -18.23
CA ASN A 595 5.03 -25.60 -18.26
C ASN A 595 4.10 -24.98 -17.22
N LEU A 596 4.60 -24.63 -16.03
CA LEU A 596 3.85 -23.84 -15.05
C LEU A 596 3.59 -22.42 -15.56
N THR A 597 4.57 -21.77 -16.20
CA THR A 597 4.41 -20.41 -16.75
C THR A 597 3.38 -20.34 -17.89
N THR A 598 3.29 -21.38 -18.73
CA THR A 598 2.31 -21.42 -19.84
C THR A 598 0.90 -21.80 -19.38
N SER A 599 0.76 -22.68 -18.38
CA SER A 599 -0.55 -23.10 -17.84
C SER A 599 -1.14 -22.13 -16.82
N LEU A 600 -0.31 -21.52 -15.96
CA LEU A 600 -0.76 -20.66 -14.86
C LEU A 600 -0.74 -19.18 -15.29
N LYS A 601 -1.84 -18.73 -15.92
CA LYS A 601 -1.97 -17.40 -16.54
C LYS A 601 -1.47 -16.24 -15.65
N GLY A 602 -0.49 -15.50 -16.16
CA GLY A 602 0.06 -14.32 -15.49
C GLY A 602 1.02 -14.63 -14.34
N SER A 603 1.39 -15.90 -14.15
CA SER A 603 2.58 -16.26 -13.38
C SER A 603 3.86 -15.91 -14.15
N ASN A 604 4.96 -15.83 -13.43
CA ASN A 604 6.31 -15.73 -13.96
C ASN A 604 7.17 -16.66 -13.09
N PHE A 605 7.50 -17.85 -13.59
CA PHE A 605 8.49 -18.71 -12.95
C PHE A 605 9.86 -18.46 -13.58
N ILE A 606 10.87 -18.28 -12.73
CA ILE A 606 12.25 -17.96 -13.12
C ILE A 606 13.17 -19.07 -12.58
N ASN A 607 13.96 -19.70 -13.46
CA ASN A 607 15.02 -20.62 -13.06
C ASN A 607 16.26 -19.83 -12.64
N GLY A 608 16.74 -20.02 -11.42
CA GLY A 608 18.01 -19.49 -10.93
C GLY A 608 19.13 -20.52 -11.12
N HIS A 609 20.04 -20.26 -12.05
CA HIS A 609 21.15 -21.15 -12.47
C HIS A 609 22.27 -21.26 -11.43
N GLY A 610 21.92 -21.69 -10.21
CA GLY A 610 22.83 -21.82 -9.09
C GLY A 610 23.85 -22.94 -9.25
N HIS A 611 23.52 -24.00 -9.99
CA HIS A 611 24.41 -25.16 -10.14
C HIS A 611 25.67 -24.81 -10.93
N GLY A 612 25.50 -24.30 -12.15
CA GLY A 612 26.61 -24.02 -13.06
C GLY A 612 27.59 -22.97 -12.53
N VAL A 613 27.08 -21.92 -11.87
CA VAL A 613 27.93 -20.88 -11.27
C VAL A 613 28.57 -21.34 -9.96
N GLY A 614 27.87 -22.16 -9.16
CA GLY A 614 28.49 -22.80 -7.99
C GLY A 614 29.66 -23.71 -8.39
N TYR A 615 29.47 -24.54 -9.42
CA TYR A 615 30.49 -25.45 -9.93
C TYR A 615 31.69 -24.69 -10.52
N ASP A 616 31.44 -23.70 -11.39
CA ASP A 616 32.52 -22.88 -11.97
C ASP A 616 33.25 -22.02 -10.92
N ALA A 617 32.59 -21.62 -9.83
CA ALA A 617 33.24 -20.95 -8.70
C ALA A 617 34.06 -21.89 -7.79
N ILE A 618 33.90 -23.22 -7.94
CA ILE A 618 34.73 -24.23 -7.26
C ILE A 618 35.92 -24.63 -8.13
N ILE A 619 35.69 -24.86 -9.44
CA ILE A 619 36.72 -25.27 -10.39
C ILE A 619 37.61 -24.09 -10.84
N ASN A 620 37.05 -22.89 -10.99
CA ASN A 620 37.77 -21.68 -11.41
C ASN A 620 37.66 -20.55 -10.35
N PRO A 621 38.06 -20.77 -9.07
CA PRO A 621 37.73 -19.89 -7.95
C PRO A 621 38.29 -18.47 -8.09
N SER A 622 39.46 -18.32 -8.74
CA SER A 622 40.11 -17.03 -8.98
C SER A 622 39.25 -16.06 -9.81
N LYS A 623 38.44 -16.57 -10.74
CA LYS A 623 37.46 -15.79 -11.54
C LYS A 623 36.42 -15.09 -10.65
N TYR A 624 36.14 -15.66 -9.49
CA TYR A 624 35.18 -15.18 -8.50
C TYR A 624 35.85 -14.49 -7.30
N GLY A 625 37.18 -14.31 -7.35
CA GLY A 625 37.97 -13.72 -6.27
C GLY A 625 38.15 -14.64 -5.05
N ILE A 626 37.74 -15.91 -5.15
CA ILE A 626 37.90 -16.96 -4.12
C ILE A 626 39.34 -17.50 -4.19
N ALA A 627 39.91 -17.88 -3.04
CA ALA A 627 41.25 -18.46 -2.94
C ALA A 627 41.24 -19.95 -2.55
N ASP A 628 40.30 -20.37 -1.70
CA ASP A 628 40.06 -21.77 -1.37
C ASP A 628 38.58 -22.12 -1.68
N ALA A 629 38.36 -23.16 -2.48
CA ALA A 629 37.02 -23.67 -2.78
C ALA A 629 36.86 -25.16 -2.47
N SER A 630 37.78 -25.75 -1.69
CA SER A 630 37.77 -27.17 -1.32
C SER A 630 37.76 -27.38 0.19
N ASN A 631 38.20 -26.40 0.98
CA ASN A 631 38.12 -26.42 2.44
C ASN A 631 37.07 -25.43 2.96
N PRO A 632 36.31 -25.81 4.01
CA PRO A 632 35.44 -24.88 4.71
C PRO A 632 36.26 -23.93 5.59
N CYS A 633 35.84 -22.68 5.68
CA CYS A 633 36.41 -21.73 6.62
C CYS A 633 36.20 -22.13 8.09
N CYS A 634 35.15 -22.91 8.37
CA CYS A 634 34.77 -23.42 9.68
C CYS A 634 35.11 -24.92 9.79
N THR A 635 36.40 -25.25 9.97
CA THR A 635 36.88 -26.65 10.04
C THR A 635 36.49 -27.31 11.37
N ALA A 636 35.23 -27.76 11.44
CA ALA A 636 34.65 -28.46 12.58
C ALA A 636 35.05 -29.95 12.64
N PHE A 637 34.24 -30.80 13.29
CA PHE A 637 34.51 -32.23 13.45
C PHE A 637 34.69 -32.97 12.11
N PHE A 638 35.31 -34.16 12.19
CA PHE A 638 35.46 -35.11 11.09
C PHE A 638 36.18 -34.56 9.85
N ASN A 639 37.26 -33.79 10.02
CA ASN A 639 37.98 -33.20 8.89
C ASN A 639 37.42 -31.81 8.47
N GLY A 640 36.42 -31.30 9.19
CA GLY A 640 35.55 -30.22 8.68
C GLY A 640 34.54 -30.73 7.64
N THR A 641 34.07 -31.97 7.73
CA THR A 641 32.94 -32.45 6.91
C THR A 641 31.58 -32.11 7.53
N SER A 642 31.57 -31.64 8.77
CA SER A 642 30.38 -31.27 9.53
C SER A 642 30.07 -29.76 9.51
N GLY A 643 28.89 -29.39 10.02
CA GLY A 643 28.54 -27.99 10.30
C GLY A 643 29.41 -27.40 11.43
N CYS A 644 29.39 -26.07 11.59
CA CYS A 644 30.16 -25.41 12.65
C CYS A 644 29.76 -25.90 14.06
N ILE A 645 30.72 -25.88 14.98
CA ILE A 645 30.46 -26.06 16.42
C ILE A 645 30.49 -24.72 17.16
N PRO A 646 29.78 -24.57 18.29
CA PRO A 646 29.75 -23.34 19.07
C PRO A 646 31.14 -22.81 19.45
N TYR A 647 31.34 -21.52 19.20
CA TYR A 647 32.54 -20.73 19.50
C TYR A 647 33.83 -21.18 18.78
N LEU A 648 33.75 -22.05 17.77
CA LEU A 648 34.90 -22.34 16.91
C LEU A 648 35.39 -21.04 16.23
N ARG A 649 36.70 -20.80 16.28
CA ARG A 649 37.31 -19.69 15.53
C ARG A 649 37.35 -20.06 14.04
N PRO A 650 36.71 -19.29 13.14
CA PRO A 650 36.79 -19.54 11.70
C PRO A 650 38.15 -19.12 11.14
N CYS A 651 38.40 -19.49 9.89
CA CYS A 651 39.55 -19.08 9.10
C CYS A 651 39.75 -17.55 9.07
N ASN A 652 40.99 -17.13 8.83
CA ASN A 652 41.26 -15.75 8.43
C ASN A 652 40.79 -15.56 6.96
N ASN A 653 40.25 -14.39 6.63
CA ASN A 653 39.71 -14.05 5.30
C ASN A 653 38.54 -14.97 4.88
N THR A 654 37.43 -14.88 5.61
CA THR A 654 36.16 -15.60 5.31
C THR A 654 35.71 -15.35 3.86
N ASN A 655 35.86 -14.12 3.36
CA ASN A 655 35.59 -13.68 1.99
C ASN A 655 36.53 -14.23 0.91
N LYS A 656 37.37 -15.21 1.24
CA LYS A 656 38.23 -15.95 0.29
C LYS A 656 37.96 -17.44 0.24
N HIS A 657 36.92 -17.91 0.94
CA HIS A 657 36.51 -19.31 0.95
C HIS A 657 35.16 -19.47 0.25
N TYR A 658 35.00 -20.51 -0.58
CA TYR A 658 33.67 -20.88 -1.11
C TYR A 658 32.79 -21.43 0.02
N PHE A 659 33.31 -22.40 0.76
CA PHE A 659 32.60 -23.09 1.83
C PHE A 659 32.75 -22.38 3.16
N TRP A 660 31.62 -22.16 3.83
CA TRP A 660 31.60 -21.72 5.22
C TRP A 660 31.83 -22.92 6.15
N ASP A 661 31.01 -23.97 6.02
CA ASP A 661 31.13 -25.23 6.77
C ASP A 661 31.09 -26.44 5.80
N GLY A 662 30.97 -27.67 6.31
CA GLY A 662 30.97 -28.89 5.50
C GLY A 662 29.89 -29.01 4.41
N TYR A 663 28.90 -28.11 4.40
CA TYR A 663 27.75 -28.12 3.48
C TYR A 663 27.44 -26.74 2.85
N HIS A 664 27.60 -25.64 3.60
CA HIS A 664 27.01 -24.35 3.23
C HIS A 664 28.04 -23.36 2.64
N PRO A 665 27.66 -22.54 1.63
CA PRO A 665 28.50 -21.44 1.13
C PRO A 665 28.70 -20.26 2.10
N THR A 666 29.71 -19.44 1.83
CA THR A 666 29.92 -18.14 2.51
C THR A 666 28.98 -17.04 2.00
N GLU A 667 28.82 -15.97 2.79
CA GLU A 667 28.11 -14.74 2.40
C GLU A 667 28.59 -14.19 1.05
N ASP A 668 29.89 -14.25 0.78
CA ASP A 668 30.50 -13.74 -0.45
C ASP A 668 30.09 -14.58 -1.68
N VAL A 669 29.93 -15.90 -1.53
CA VAL A 669 29.33 -16.75 -2.58
C VAL A 669 27.84 -16.42 -2.76
N TYR A 670 27.09 -16.24 -1.68
CA TYR A 670 25.68 -15.82 -1.78
C TYR A 670 25.51 -14.44 -2.44
N SER A 671 26.46 -13.52 -2.23
CA SER A 671 26.54 -12.22 -2.89
C SER A 671 26.72 -12.37 -4.41
N ILE A 672 27.59 -13.28 -4.86
CA ILE A 672 27.79 -13.62 -6.29
C ILE A 672 26.49 -14.18 -6.89
N LEU A 673 25.87 -15.17 -6.25
CA LEU A 673 24.64 -15.82 -6.74
C LEU A 673 23.47 -14.83 -6.81
N ALA A 674 23.29 -14.00 -5.77
CA ALA A 674 22.27 -12.96 -5.76
C ALA A 674 22.53 -11.89 -6.84
N SER A 675 23.76 -11.37 -6.93
CA SER A 675 24.14 -10.32 -7.90
C SER A 675 23.96 -10.79 -9.35
N GLY A 676 24.24 -12.07 -9.62
CA GLY A 676 23.95 -12.74 -10.88
C GLY A 676 22.45 -12.71 -11.21
N CYS A 677 21.61 -13.27 -10.34
CA CYS A 677 20.16 -13.31 -10.55
C CYS A 677 19.53 -11.91 -10.66
N ILE A 678 20.02 -10.95 -9.87
CA ILE A 678 19.52 -9.57 -9.87
C ILE A 678 19.77 -8.89 -11.22
N ASN A 679 20.95 -9.05 -11.81
CA ASN A 679 21.36 -8.25 -12.96
C ASN A 679 21.36 -8.97 -14.32
N ASN A 680 21.36 -10.31 -14.35
CA ASN A 680 21.57 -11.08 -15.58
C ASN A 680 20.46 -12.12 -15.85
N ALA A 681 19.83 -12.01 -17.03
CA ALA A 681 18.81 -12.94 -17.50
C ALA A 681 19.34 -14.34 -17.88
N SER A 682 20.66 -14.50 -18.07
CA SER A 682 21.29 -15.81 -18.22
C SER A 682 21.61 -16.50 -16.89
N PHE A 683 21.51 -15.78 -15.76
CA PHE A 683 21.60 -16.36 -14.41
C PHE A 683 20.19 -16.63 -13.86
N CYS A 684 19.26 -15.71 -14.06
CA CYS A 684 17.84 -15.91 -13.74
C CYS A 684 17.02 -15.84 -15.04
N THR A 685 16.60 -17.00 -15.54
CA THR A 685 16.01 -17.17 -16.88
C THR A 685 14.51 -17.45 -16.77
N PRO A 686 13.64 -16.86 -17.61
CA PRO A 686 13.92 -16.04 -18.80
C PRO A 686 14.18 -14.55 -18.57
N ARG A 687 14.23 -14.06 -17.33
CA ARG A 687 14.50 -12.63 -17.03
C ARG A 687 15.10 -12.41 -15.64
N SER A 688 16.02 -11.44 -15.55
CA SER A 688 16.64 -11.03 -14.30
C SER A 688 15.60 -10.61 -13.26
N LEU A 689 15.93 -10.68 -11.96
CA LEU A 689 15.01 -10.20 -10.92
C LEU A 689 14.70 -8.70 -11.08
N LYS A 690 15.67 -7.91 -11.56
CA LYS A 690 15.52 -6.48 -11.90
C LYS A 690 14.53 -6.22 -13.03
N ASP A 691 14.22 -7.21 -13.86
CA ASP A 691 13.17 -7.12 -14.87
C ASP A 691 11.87 -7.77 -14.39
N LEU A 692 11.95 -8.85 -13.60
CA LEU A 692 10.79 -9.49 -12.95
C LEU A 692 10.00 -8.50 -12.07
N VAL A 693 10.68 -7.63 -11.31
CA VAL A 693 10.00 -6.60 -10.50
C VAL A 693 9.22 -5.59 -11.36
N LYS A 694 9.73 -5.26 -12.57
CA LYS A 694 9.07 -4.34 -13.51
C LYS A 694 7.84 -4.95 -14.19
N VAL A 695 7.68 -6.27 -14.19
CA VAL A 695 6.50 -6.94 -14.77
C VAL A 695 5.24 -6.46 -14.03
N SER A 696 4.36 -5.75 -14.72
CA SER A 696 2.99 -5.52 -14.29
C SER A 696 2.21 -6.83 -14.39
N ASN A 697 1.88 -7.42 -13.22
CA ASN A 697 1.09 -8.64 -13.19
C ASN A 697 -0.39 -8.30 -13.41
N ALA A 698 -0.96 -8.95 -14.42
CA ALA A 698 -1.94 -8.37 -15.34
C ALA A 698 -1.40 -7.09 -16.04
N THR A 699 -1.32 -7.12 -17.36
CA THR A 699 -1.30 -5.89 -18.15
C THR A 699 -2.61 -5.16 -17.88
N GLN A 700 -2.55 -3.96 -17.30
CA GLN A 700 -3.72 -3.11 -17.10
C GLN A 700 -4.25 -2.70 -18.49
N LEU A 701 -5.30 -3.38 -18.97
CA LEU A 701 -5.76 -3.29 -20.35
C LEU A 701 -6.47 -1.96 -20.64
N ALA A 702 -7.07 -1.35 -19.62
CA ALA A 702 -7.62 -0.01 -19.65
C ALA A 702 -7.22 0.75 -18.37
N PRO A 703 -6.91 2.05 -18.43
CA PRO A 703 -6.49 2.81 -17.26
C PRO A 703 -7.62 3.02 -16.24
N ALA A 704 -8.89 3.03 -16.70
CA ALA A 704 -10.07 3.11 -15.85
C ALA A 704 -11.28 2.33 -16.42
N LEU A 705 -12.23 1.99 -15.54
CA LEU A 705 -13.54 1.41 -15.88
C LEU A 705 -14.67 2.28 -15.31
N TYR A 706 -15.42 2.94 -16.18
CA TYR A 706 -16.60 3.72 -15.82
C TYR A 706 -17.88 2.93 -16.09
N VAL A 707 -18.79 2.93 -15.12
CA VAL A 707 -20.00 2.08 -15.15
C VAL A 707 -21.24 2.96 -14.97
N PHE A 708 -22.20 2.78 -15.86
CA PHE A 708 -23.50 3.46 -15.86
C PHE A 708 -24.60 2.41 -16.03
N GLY A 709 -25.78 2.63 -15.44
CA GLY A 709 -26.89 1.70 -15.59
C GLY A 709 -27.84 1.63 -14.40
N ASP A 710 -28.70 0.61 -14.43
CA ASP A 710 -29.66 0.31 -13.38
C ASP A 710 -29.10 -0.61 -12.26
N SER A 711 -29.97 -1.24 -11.47
CA SER A 711 -29.61 -2.12 -10.34
C SER A 711 -28.90 -3.41 -10.75
N LEU A 712 -28.89 -3.79 -12.03
CA LEU A 712 -28.05 -4.88 -12.53
C LEU A 712 -26.56 -4.54 -12.42
N PHE A 713 -26.20 -3.26 -12.53
CA PHE A 713 -24.81 -2.76 -12.53
C PHE A 713 -24.44 -1.95 -11.27
N ASP A 714 -25.39 -1.57 -10.40
CA ASP A 714 -25.11 -0.82 -9.17
C ASP A 714 -24.16 -1.59 -8.21
N SER A 715 -23.17 -0.85 -7.69
CA SER A 715 -22.18 -1.33 -6.70
C SER A 715 -22.36 -0.71 -5.30
N GLY A 716 -23.47 0.00 -5.06
CA GLY A 716 -23.90 0.50 -3.76
C GLY A 716 -24.33 1.96 -3.69
N ASN A 717 -24.65 2.61 -4.82
CA ASN A 717 -25.19 3.97 -4.84
C ASN A 717 -26.57 4.02 -4.18
N ASN A 718 -27.47 3.07 -4.47
CA ASN A 718 -28.81 3.05 -3.88
C ASN A 718 -28.83 2.94 -2.35
N ASN A 719 -27.80 2.36 -1.75
CA ASN A 719 -27.64 2.31 -0.29
C ASN A 719 -27.48 3.69 0.37
N LEU A 720 -27.19 4.73 -0.42
CA LEU A 720 -26.92 6.11 0.01
C LEU A 720 -27.98 7.11 -0.47
N LEU A 721 -29.05 6.60 -1.09
CA LEU A 721 -30.24 7.33 -1.57
C LEU A 721 -31.44 7.10 -0.64
N PRO A 722 -32.43 8.02 -0.60
CA PRO A 722 -33.67 7.89 0.18
C PRO A 722 -34.70 6.95 -0.48
N THR A 723 -34.25 5.76 -0.92
CA THR A 723 -35.09 4.71 -1.54
C THR A 723 -35.24 3.48 -0.64
N ILE A 724 -36.33 2.73 -0.84
CA ILE A 724 -36.52 1.39 -0.27
C ILE A 724 -35.72 0.31 -0.99
N ALA A 725 -35.37 0.52 -2.26
CA ALA A 725 -34.60 -0.41 -3.07
C ALA A 725 -33.12 -0.35 -2.70
N ARG A 726 -32.72 -1.07 -1.63
CA ARG A 726 -31.36 -1.10 -1.08
C ARG A 726 -30.82 -2.53 -1.01
N ALA A 727 -29.50 -2.66 -1.18
CA ALA A 727 -28.72 -3.88 -1.02
C ALA A 727 -27.59 -3.65 0.00
N ASN A 728 -27.95 -3.33 1.25
CA ASN A 728 -27.04 -3.13 2.38
C ASN A 728 -27.21 -4.18 3.50
N TYR A 729 -27.87 -5.30 3.20
CA TYR A 729 -28.15 -6.40 4.12
C TYR A 729 -27.97 -7.76 3.43
N LEU A 730 -27.68 -8.80 4.21
CA LEU A 730 -27.74 -10.18 3.75
C LEU A 730 -29.20 -10.58 3.43
N PRO A 731 -29.44 -11.35 2.35
CA PRO A 731 -28.45 -12.20 1.68
C PRO A 731 -27.70 -11.60 0.48
N TYR A 732 -27.93 -10.32 0.11
CA TYR A 732 -27.13 -9.68 -0.94
C TYR A 732 -25.64 -9.68 -0.56
N GLY A 733 -24.77 -10.09 -1.50
CA GLY A 733 -23.32 -10.26 -1.26
C GLY A 733 -22.88 -11.53 -0.53
N ALA A 734 -23.77 -12.53 -0.33
CA ALA A 734 -23.46 -13.79 0.37
C ALA A 734 -22.22 -14.58 -0.13
N ASN A 735 -21.82 -14.42 -1.40
CA ASN A 735 -20.63 -15.07 -1.98
C ASN A 735 -19.31 -14.38 -1.60
N PHE A 736 -19.32 -13.10 -1.17
CA PHE A 736 -18.09 -12.42 -0.76
C PHE A 736 -17.56 -13.07 0.54
N VAL A 737 -16.23 -13.21 0.64
CA VAL A 737 -15.55 -14.04 1.67
C VAL A 737 -15.92 -13.67 3.12
N ASN A 738 -16.30 -12.42 3.38
CA ASN A 738 -16.72 -11.92 4.69
C ASN A 738 -18.24 -11.96 4.94
N LYS A 739 -19.04 -12.45 3.97
CA LYS A 739 -20.52 -12.41 3.95
C LYS A 739 -21.09 -11.02 4.22
N SER A 740 -20.40 -9.96 3.76
CA SER A 740 -20.88 -8.59 3.87
C SER A 740 -21.70 -8.19 2.65
N SER A 741 -22.71 -7.35 2.85
CA SER A 741 -23.51 -6.80 1.75
C SER A 741 -22.77 -5.64 1.08
N THR A 742 -22.48 -5.78 -0.20
CA THR A 742 -21.56 -4.89 -0.93
C THR A 742 -22.26 -3.82 -1.78
N GLY A 743 -23.60 -3.71 -1.72
CA GLY A 743 -24.36 -2.76 -2.55
C GLY A 743 -24.85 -3.29 -3.90
N ARG A 744 -24.52 -4.54 -4.23
CA ARG A 744 -24.97 -5.21 -5.46
C ARG A 744 -26.25 -5.98 -5.20
N PHE A 745 -27.22 -5.90 -6.11
CA PHE A 745 -28.50 -6.61 -6.00
C PHE A 745 -28.39 -8.09 -6.42
N THR A 746 -27.37 -8.80 -5.94
CA THR A 746 -27.11 -10.22 -6.26
C THR A 746 -26.38 -10.93 -5.12
N ASN A 747 -26.13 -12.24 -5.25
CA ASN A 747 -25.35 -12.99 -4.26
C ASN A 747 -23.86 -12.62 -4.26
N GLY A 748 -23.31 -12.00 -5.31
CA GLY A 748 -21.91 -11.57 -5.30
C GLY A 748 -21.56 -10.53 -6.36
N LYS A 749 -20.75 -10.92 -7.35
CA LYS A 749 -20.26 -10.03 -8.41
C LYS A 749 -21.30 -9.77 -9.52
N THR A 750 -21.22 -8.58 -10.12
CA THR A 750 -21.94 -8.19 -11.34
C THR A 750 -21.00 -8.16 -12.55
N VAL A 751 -21.54 -8.00 -13.78
CA VAL A 751 -20.72 -7.95 -15.01
C VAL A 751 -19.56 -6.93 -14.92
N PRO A 752 -19.76 -5.69 -14.42
CA PRO A 752 -18.66 -4.75 -14.22
C PRO A 752 -17.50 -5.24 -13.34
N ASP A 753 -17.76 -6.09 -12.33
CA ASP A 753 -16.70 -6.63 -11.46
C ASP A 753 -15.83 -7.65 -12.20
N PHE A 754 -16.44 -8.54 -12.98
CA PHE A 754 -15.74 -9.49 -13.85
C PHE A 754 -14.97 -8.80 -14.97
N VAL A 755 -15.50 -7.69 -15.52
CA VAL A 755 -14.79 -6.85 -16.48
C VAL A 755 -13.62 -6.12 -15.82
N ALA A 756 -13.76 -5.61 -14.60
CA ALA A 756 -12.63 -5.03 -13.85
C ALA A 756 -11.50 -6.05 -13.63
N GLU A 757 -11.84 -7.28 -13.22
CA GLU A 757 -10.88 -8.39 -13.10
C GLU A 757 -10.17 -8.72 -14.43
N PHE A 758 -10.91 -8.74 -15.55
CA PHE A 758 -10.32 -8.92 -16.88
C PHE A 758 -9.36 -7.79 -17.28
N LEU A 759 -9.68 -6.54 -16.94
CA LEU A 759 -8.89 -5.36 -17.28
C LEU A 759 -7.67 -5.14 -16.35
N GLY A 760 -7.54 -5.89 -15.26
CA GLY A 760 -6.53 -5.66 -14.22
C GLY A 760 -6.82 -4.45 -13.32
N LEU A 761 -8.10 -4.14 -13.11
CA LEU A 761 -8.59 -3.01 -12.33
C LEU A 761 -9.26 -3.46 -11.01
N PRO A 762 -9.27 -2.61 -9.97
CA PRO A 762 -10.18 -2.79 -8.83
C PRO A 762 -11.64 -2.60 -9.26
N TYR A 763 -12.58 -3.19 -8.51
CA TYR A 763 -14.02 -2.98 -8.75
C TYR A 763 -14.37 -1.49 -8.63
N SER A 764 -15.01 -0.92 -9.65
CA SER A 764 -15.39 0.50 -9.67
C SER A 764 -16.33 0.84 -8.48
N PRO A 765 -15.90 1.70 -7.53
CA PRO A 765 -16.68 1.97 -6.34
C PRO A 765 -17.90 2.87 -6.64
N PRO A 766 -18.97 2.77 -5.83
CA PRO A 766 -20.16 3.60 -6.02
C PRO A 766 -19.83 5.07 -5.75
N PHE A 767 -20.13 5.93 -6.74
CA PHE A 767 -19.85 7.36 -6.74
C PHE A 767 -20.31 8.06 -5.45
N LEU A 768 -21.53 7.79 -4.97
CA LEU A 768 -22.12 8.44 -3.79
C LEU A 768 -21.40 8.10 -2.47
N LYS A 769 -20.50 7.11 -2.46
CA LYS A 769 -19.72 6.70 -1.28
C LYS A 769 -18.40 7.48 -1.14
N ILE A 770 -17.91 8.11 -2.22
CA ILE A 770 -16.65 8.84 -2.21
C ILE A 770 -16.80 10.15 -1.41
N ARG A 771 -15.85 10.41 -0.50
CA ARG A 771 -15.78 11.65 0.29
C ARG A 771 -14.51 12.47 0.05
N ASP A 772 -13.51 11.86 -0.58
CA ASP A 772 -12.16 12.39 -0.77
C ASP A 772 -11.80 12.40 -2.28
N LYS A 773 -10.51 12.27 -2.60
CA LYS A 773 -10.00 12.22 -3.98
C LYS A 773 -10.67 11.10 -4.79
N LEU A 774 -11.16 11.43 -5.98
CA LEU A 774 -11.74 10.47 -6.92
C LEU A 774 -10.68 9.43 -7.35
N PRO A 775 -11.01 8.14 -7.39
CA PRO A 775 -10.10 7.10 -7.85
C PRO A 775 -9.87 7.21 -9.36
N LEU A 776 -8.61 7.20 -9.79
CA LEU A 776 -8.27 7.23 -11.21
C LEU A 776 -8.79 6.00 -11.97
N THR A 777 -8.78 4.82 -11.34
CA THR A 777 -9.20 3.52 -11.92
C THR A 777 -10.68 3.42 -12.32
N GLY A 778 -11.47 4.48 -12.15
CA GLY A 778 -12.86 4.55 -12.60
C GLY A 778 -13.87 4.47 -11.46
N LEU A 779 -15.14 4.71 -11.82
CA LEU A 779 -16.25 4.94 -10.89
C LEU A 779 -17.53 4.30 -11.40
N ASN A 780 -18.38 3.89 -10.47
CA ASN A 780 -19.70 3.35 -10.77
C ASN A 780 -20.79 4.37 -10.41
N TYR A 781 -21.52 4.81 -11.44
CA TYR A 781 -22.64 5.74 -11.39
C TYR A 781 -24.00 5.05 -11.55
N ALA A 782 -24.04 3.71 -11.67
CA ALA A 782 -25.27 2.96 -11.82
C ALA A 782 -26.13 3.04 -10.56
N SER A 783 -27.46 3.06 -10.73
CA SER A 783 -28.43 3.28 -9.65
C SER A 783 -29.74 2.56 -9.98
N GLY A 784 -30.21 1.73 -9.05
CA GLY A 784 -31.49 1.02 -9.19
C GLY A 784 -32.67 1.97 -9.41
N SER A 785 -33.57 1.56 -10.31
CA SER A 785 -34.75 2.29 -10.79
C SER A 785 -34.52 3.44 -11.78
N CYS A 786 -33.28 3.72 -12.22
CA CYS A 786 -33.06 4.73 -13.27
C CYS A 786 -33.51 4.26 -14.67
N GLY A 787 -33.93 5.19 -15.51
CA GLY A 787 -34.30 4.96 -16.91
C GLY A 787 -33.64 5.94 -17.89
N ILE A 788 -33.99 5.78 -19.17
CA ILE A 788 -33.54 6.60 -20.30
C ILE A 788 -34.37 7.88 -20.44
N LEU A 789 -35.65 7.86 -20.08
CA LEU A 789 -36.55 8.99 -20.32
C LEU A 789 -36.38 10.09 -19.26
N PRO A 790 -36.63 11.38 -19.58
CA PRO A 790 -36.47 12.50 -18.63
C PRO A 790 -37.28 12.35 -17.33
N GLU A 791 -38.39 11.63 -17.38
CA GLU A 791 -39.25 11.27 -16.24
C GLU A 791 -38.61 10.25 -15.29
N THR A 792 -37.57 9.53 -15.74
CA THR A 792 -36.85 8.45 -15.04
C THR A 792 -35.34 8.72 -14.89
N GLY A 793 -34.83 9.85 -15.40
CA GLY A 793 -33.47 10.34 -15.12
C GLY A 793 -32.94 11.42 -16.09
N ARG A 794 -31.92 12.17 -15.66
CA ARG A 794 -31.11 13.08 -16.52
C ARG A 794 -29.63 12.91 -16.20
N PRO A 795 -28.77 12.53 -17.18
CA PRO A 795 -27.48 13.23 -17.29
C PRO A 795 -26.82 13.32 -18.69
N PHE A 796 -25.99 14.36 -18.78
CA PHE A 796 -24.77 14.66 -19.57
C PHE A 796 -23.79 13.47 -19.79
N ARG A 797 -22.64 13.53 -20.50
CA ARG A 797 -22.02 14.33 -21.61
C ARG A 797 -20.76 13.56 -22.13
N LEU A 798 -20.82 12.23 -22.28
CA LEU A 798 -19.62 11.36 -22.24
C LEU A 798 -18.56 11.60 -23.33
N TYR A 799 -18.94 11.78 -24.60
CA TYR A 799 -17.98 11.91 -25.72
C TYR A 799 -17.06 13.15 -25.59
N ASN A 800 -17.56 14.28 -25.09
CA ASN A 800 -16.78 15.51 -24.90
C ASN A 800 -15.82 15.47 -23.72
N LEU A 801 -16.02 14.54 -22.78
CA LEU A 801 -15.05 14.23 -21.74
C LEU A 801 -13.93 13.30 -22.26
N GLY A 802 -14.03 12.82 -23.50
CA GLY A 802 -13.03 11.95 -24.13
C GLY A 802 -13.40 10.47 -24.16
N ALA A 803 -14.63 10.05 -23.80
CA ALA A 803 -15.02 8.64 -23.88
C ALA A 803 -14.94 8.13 -25.34
N ARG A 804 -14.26 6.99 -25.57
CA ARG A 804 -14.08 6.40 -26.92
C ARG A 804 -14.32 4.89 -27.02
N LYS A 805 -14.21 4.11 -25.95
CA LYS A 805 -14.57 2.67 -25.92
C LYS A 805 -15.83 2.48 -25.08
N ILE A 806 -16.98 2.27 -25.71
CA ILE A 806 -18.29 2.16 -25.05
C ILE A 806 -18.91 0.80 -25.36
N VAL A 807 -19.35 0.08 -24.32
CA VAL A 807 -20.06 -1.20 -24.43
C VAL A 807 -21.43 -1.02 -23.78
N MET A 808 -22.49 -1.29 -24.53
CA MET A 808 -23.87 -1.19 -24.07
C MET A 808 -24.53 -2.56 -24.14
N PHE A 809 -25.16 -2.99 -23.06
CA PHE A 809 -25.91 -4.24 -22.99
C PHE A 809 -27.38 -4.01 -23.36
N GLU A 810 -27.95 -4.94 -24.12
CA GLU A 810 -29.37 -5.02 -24.44
C GLU A 810 -30.26 -5.10 -23.18
N ILE A 811 -31.54 -4.75 -23.33
CA ILE A 811 -32.54 -5.05 -22.31
C ILE A 811 -32.80 -6.57 -22.33
N GLY A 812 -32.51 -7.24 -21.21
CA GLY A 812 -32.77 -8.67 -21.03
C GLY A 812 -34.25 -9.07 -21.22
N PRO A 813 -34.58 -10.38 -21.20
CA PRO A 813 -35.92 -10.85 -21.49
C PRO A 813 -36.90 -10.54 -20.33
N ILE A 814 -37.47 -9.33 -20.32
CA ILE A 814 -38.30 -8.86 -19.20
C ILE A 814 -39.57 -9.71 -18.98
N GLY A 815 -40.08 -10.35 -20.04
CA GLY A 815 -41.20 -11.28 -19.94
C GLY A 815 -40.89 -12.52 -19.11
N CYS A 816 -39.61 -12.86 -18.91
CA CYS A 816 -39.18 -13.99 -18.08
C CYS A 816 -39.01 -13.63 -16.59
N ILE A 817 -39.02 -12.35 -16.22
CA ILE A 817 -38.72 -11.88 -14.86
C ILE A 817 -39.81 -12.36 -13.87
N PRO A 818 -39.48 -12.93 -12.69
CA PRO A 818 -40.47 -13.47 -11.75
C PRO A 818 -41.54 -12.48 -11.28
N SER A 819 -41.21 -11.19 -11.18
CA SER A 819 -42.16 -10.12 -10.85
C SER A 819 -43.15 -9.78 -11.97
N ILE A 820 -42.88 -10.21 -13.22
CA ILE A 820 -43.74 -10.04 -14.39
C ILE A 820 -44.54 -11.30 -14.68
N THR A 821 -43.89 -12.48 -14.73
CA THR A 821 -44.54 -13.77 -14.99
C THR A 821 -45.69 -14.01 -14.01
N ARG A 822 -45.43 -13.89 -12.70
CA ARG A 822 -46.43 -14.11 -11.62
C ARG A 822 -47.55 -13.07 -11.55
N LYS A 823 -47.49 -11.99 -12.35
CA LYS A 823 -48.53 -10.94 -12.43
C LYS A 823 -49.36 -11.00 -13.73
N ASN A 824 -49.00 -11.87 -14.68
CA ASN A 824 -49.64 -11.98 -15.99
C ASN A 824 -50.09 -13.43 -16.24
N LYS A 825 -51.02 -13.65 -17.17
CA LYS A 825 -51.35 -15.02 -17.64
C LYS A 825 -50.41 -15.38 -18.79
N HIS A 826 -49.79 -16.55 -18.72
CA HIS A 826 -48.91 -17.09 -19.77
C HIS A 826 -48.95 -18.62 -19.76
N SER A 827 -48.50 -19.25 -20.86
CA SER A 827 -48.47 -20.72 -21.04
C SER A 827 -47.07 -21.32 -21.06
N GLY A 828 -46.02 -20.50 -21.23
CA GLY A 828 -44.61 -20.91 -21.19
C GLY A 828 -43.90 -20.53 -19.89
N LYS A 829 -42.57 -20.43 -19.91
CA LYS A 829 -41.78 -19.89 -18.79
C LYS A 829 -41.82 -18.36 -18.69
N CYS A 830 -42.12 -17.69 -19.80
CA CYS A 830 -42.11 -16.24 -19.91
C CYS A 830 -43.44 -15.72 -20.50
N VAL A 831 -43.65 -14.40 -20.41
CA VAL A 831 -44.78 -13.67 -21.00
C VAL A 831 -44.30 -13.06 -22.31
N GLU A 832 -44.48 -13.77 -23.43
CA GLU A 832 -43.78 -13.42 -24.68
C GLU A 832 -44.13 -12.05 -25.25
N ASP A 833 -45.38 -11.58 -25.10
CA ASP A 833 -45.78 -10.21 -25.43
C ASP A 833 -44.85 -9.15 -24.78
N LYS A 834 -44.30 -9.44 -23.59
CA LYS A 834 -43.41 -8.54 -22.86
C LYS A 834 -41.95 -8.66 -23.31
N ASN A 835 -41.54 -9.84 -23.79
CA ASN A 835 -40.27 -10.01 -24.49
C ASN A 835 -40.29 -9.29 -25.85
N GLN A 836 -41.41 -9.39 -26.59
CA GLN A 836 -41.61 -8.68 -27.86
C GLN A 836 -41.56 -7.15 -27.70
N LEU A 837 -42.11 -6.59 -26.62
CA LEU A 837 -42.03 -5.15 -26.36
C LEU A 837 -40.59 -4.60 -26.28
N VAL A 838 -39.65 -5.35 -25.71
CA VAL A 838 -38.23 -4.95 -25.63
C VAL A 838 -37.42 -5.37 -26.85
N SER A 839 -37.87 -6.35 -27.63
CA SER A 839 -37.17 -6.71 -28.88
C SER A 839 -37.20 -5.58 -29.90
N TYR A 840 -38.24 -4.73 -29.93
CA TYR A 840 -38.24 -3.50 -30.75
C TYR A 840 -37.04 -2.59 -30.42
N PHE A 841 -36.74 -2.36 -29.14
CA PHE A 841 -35.58 -1.57 -28.71
C PHE A 841 -34.27 -2.28 -29.06
N ASN A 842 -34.14 -3.56 -28.71
CA ASN A 842 -32.91 -4.33 -28.97
C ASN A 842 -32.60 -4.48 -30.48
N ASN A 843 -33.61 -4.60 -31.34
CA ASN A 843 -33.44 -4.65 -32.79
C ASN A 843 -32.97 -3.31 -33.39
N MET A 844 -33.38 -2.18 -32.79
CA MET A 844 -32.94 -0.84 -33.22
C MET A 844 -31.55 -0.46 -32.68
N LEU A 845 -31.14 -1.06 -31.57
CA LEU A 845 -29.94 -0.68 -30.82
C LEU A 845 -28.62 -0.84 -31.63
N PRO A 846 -28.32 -1.97 -32.30
CA PRO A 846 -27.12 -2.10 -33.13
C PRO A 846 -27.00 -1.01 -34.20
N THR A 847 -28.09 -0.71 -34.91
CA THR A 847 -28.14 0.35 -35.94
C THR A 847 -27.89 1.73 -35.34
N MET A 848 -28.43 2.02 -34.15
CA MET A 848 -28.15 3.26 -33.42
C MET A 848 -26.67 3.36 -33.04
N LEU A 849 -26.06 2.30 -32.48
CA LEU A 849 -24.66 2.26 -32.08
C LEU A 849 -23.70 2.33 -33.29
N GLN A 850 -24.08 1.73 -34.42
CA GLN A 850 -23.34 1.84 -35.69
C GLN A 850 -23.36 3.28 -36.23
N ASN A 851 -24.52 3.95 -36.20
CA ASN A 851 -24.64 5.36 -36.60
C ASN A 851 -23.89 6.31 -35.67
N LEU A 852 -23.86 6.05 -34.36
CA LEU A 852 -23.01 6.80 -33.42
C LEU A 852 -21.52 6.55 -33.68
N THR A 853 -21.13 5.32 -34.02
CA THR A 853 -19.74 4.96 -34.38
C THR A 853 -19.29 5.66 -35.67
N SER A 854 -20.17 5.81 -36.67
CA SER A 854 -19.84 6.52 -37.91
C SER A 854 -19.86 8.05 -37.79
N CYS A 855 -20.64 8.61 -36.85
CA CYS A 855 -20.72 10.06 -36.64
C CYS A 855 -19.73 10.62 -35.58
N LEU A 856 -19.20 9.80 -34.67
CA LEU A 856 -18.36 10.24 -33.55
C LEU A 856 -16.91 9.76 -33.70
N GLU A 857 -16.10 10.54 -34.43
CA GLU A 857 -14.73 10.20 -34.82
C GLU A 857 -13.87 9.60 -33.68
N GLY A 858 -13.23 8.46 -33.99
CA GLY A 858 -12.36 7.73 -33.06
C GLY A 858 -13.09 6.99 -31.94
N SER A 859 -14.43 6.97 -31.92
CA SER A 859 -15.21 6.16 -30.98
C SER A 859 -15.48 4.77 -31.52
N THR A 860 -15.69 3.81 -30.63
CA THR A 860 -16.22 2.48 -30.93
C THR A 860 -17.31 2.16 -29.93
N PHE A 861 -18.53 1.98 -30.41
CA PHE A 861 -19.64 1.45 -29.64
C PHE A 861 -19.77 -0.06 -29.92
N VAL A 862 -20.04 -0.84 -28.88
CA VAL A 862 -20.23 -2.29 -28.93
C VAL A 862 -21.58 -2.64 -28.30
N ASN A 863 -22.38 -3.46 -28.99
CA ASN A 863 -23.61 -4.03 -28.48
C ASN A 863 -23.34 -5.36 -27.75
N GLY A 864 -23.86 -5.52 -26.55
CA GLY A 864 -23.81 -6.75 -25.76
C GLY A 864 -25.15 -7.47 -25.78
N HIS A 865 -25.22 -8.62 -26.47
CA HIS A 865 -26.43 -9.37 -26.81
C HIS A 865 -27.06 -10.16 -25.63
N ALA A 866 -27.32 -9.45 -24.53
CA ALA A 866 -27.86 -10.01 -23.29
C ALA A 866 -29.28 -10.57 -23.41
N HIS A 867 -30.08 -10.11 -24.38
CA HIS A 867 -31.48 -10.54 -24.50
C HIS A 867 -31.58 -12.00 -24.91
N TRP A 868 -30.94 -12.37 -26.03
CA TRP A 868 -31.02 -13.74 -26.57
C TRP A 868 -30.36 -14.76 -25.63
N LEU A 869 -29.16 -14.46 -25.11
CA LEU A 869 -28.46 -15.39 -24.20
C LEU A 869 -29.21 -15.56 -22.88
N GLY A 870 -29.83 -14.49 -22.36
CA GLY A 870 -30.71 -14.56 -21.20
C GLY A 870 -31.96 -15.39 -21.47
N TYR A 871 -32.61 -15.20 -22.62
CA TYR A 871 -33.81 -15.95 -23.00
C TYR A 871 -33.51 -17.43 -23.17
N ASP A 872 -32.45 -17.80 -23.89
CA ASP A 872 -32.06 -19.20 -24.08
C ASP A 872 -31.65 -19.87 -22.75
N ALA A 873 -31.00 -19.14 -21.84
CA ALA A 873 -30.72 -19.65 -20.49
C ALA A 873 -32.01 -19.83 -19.64
N VAL A 874 -33.06 -19.04 -19.88
CA VAL A 874 -34.36 -19.27 -19.22
C VAL A 874 -35.10 -20.46 -19.85
N ILE A 875 -35.16 -20.55 -21.18
CA ILE A 875 -35.88 -21.64 -21.87
C ILE A 875 -35.17 -22.98 -21.72
N ASN A 876 -33.85 -23.03 -21.91
CA ASN A 876 -33.01 -24.23 -21.96
C ASN A 876 -31.98 -24.34 -20.80
N PRO A 877 -32.39 -24.30 -19.52
CA PRO A 877 -31.48 -24.16 -18.36
C PRO A 877 -30.35 -25.20 -18.25
N PRO A 878 -30.51 -26.51 -18.59
CA PRO A 878 -29.42 -27.48 -18.44
C PRO A 878 -28.19 -27.17 -19.30
N LYS A 879 -28.37 -26.47 -20.44
CA LYS A 879 -27.28 -25.99 -21.31
C LYS A 879 -26.30 -25.07 -20.56
N TYR A 880 -26.78 -24.42 -19.50
CA TYR A 880 -26.05 -23.43 -18.70
C TYR A 880 -25.79 -23.90 -17.27
N GLY A 881 -25.98 -25.19 -16.97
CA GLY A 881 -25.83 -25.77 -15.62
C GLY A 881 -26.93 -25.38 -14.63
N LEU A 882 -27.99 -24.71 -15.10
CA LEU A 882 -29.11 -24.28 -14.29
C LEU A 882 -30.11 -25.43 -14.07
N VAL A 883 -30.72 -25.46 -12.89
CA VAL A 883 -31.81 -26.38 -12.53
C VAL A 883 -33.14 -25.63 -12.50
N ASP A 884 -33.15 -24.38 -12.04
CA ASP A 884 -34.35 -23.54 -11.99
C ASP A 884 -34.10 -22.17 -12.61
N SER A 885 -34.83 -21.86 -13.68
CA SER A 885 -34.78 -20.57 -14.37
C SER A 885 -36.05 -19.73 -14.22
N SER A 886 -37.01 -20.17 -13.40
CA SER A 886 -38.33 -19.53 -13.23
C SER A 886 -38.60 -19.05 -11.79
N ASN A 887 -37.91 -19.63 -10.79
CA ASN A 887 -37.96 -19.18 -9.40
C ASN A 887 -36.65 -18.50 -8.98
N PRO A 888 -36.74 -17.36 -8.27
CA PRO A 888 -35.56 -16.76 -7.67
C PRO A 888 -35.01 -17.64 -6.54
N CYS A 889 -33.68 -17.70 -6.40
CA CYS A 889 -33.03 -18.36 -5.26
C CYS A 889 -33.45 -17.72 -3.91
N CYS A 890 -33.84 -16.45 -3.92
CA CYS A 890 -34.27 -15.66 -2.78
C CYS A 890 -35.79 -15.37 -2.86
N ILE A 891 -36.62 -16.34 -2.45
CA ILE A 891 -38.08 -16.21 -2.51
C ILE A 891 -38.59 -15.34 -1.36
N ALA A 892 -38.80 -14.06 -1.63
CA ALA A 892 -39.35 -13.08 -0.69
C ALA A 892 -40.91 -13.02 -0.72
N TRP A 893 -41.47 -12.04 -0.01
CA TRP A 893 -42.92 -11.80 0.10
C TRP A 893 -43.64 -11.65 -1.26
N PHE A 894 -44.97 -11.77 -1.23
CA PHE A 894 -45.83 -11.75 -2.41
C PHE A 894 -45.45 -12.84 -3.43
N ASN A 895 -45.22 -14.06 -2.94
CA ASN A 895 -44.88 -15.24 -3.74
C ASN A 895 -43.68 -15.01 -4.69
N GLY A 896 -42.58 -14.43 -4.19
CA GLY A 896 -41.39 -14.20 -5.01
C GLY A 896 -41.56 -13.15 -6.13
N THR A 897 -42.36 -12.09 -5.88
CA THR A 897 -42.47 -10.91 -6.78
C THR A 897 -41.77 -9.66 -6.23
N SER A 898 -41.04 -9.79 -5.12
CA SER A 898 -40.26 -8.75 -4.45
C SER A 898 -38.75 -9.08 -4.44
N GLY A 899 -37.91 -8.06 -4.23
CA GLY A 899 -36.48 -8.27 -3.98
C GLY A 899 -36.22 -9.02 -2.67
N CYS A 900 -34.98 -9.45 -2.42
CA CYS A 900 -34.63 -10.08 -1.14
C CYS A 900 -35.00 -9.18 0.05
N ILE A 901 -35.44 -9.78 1.15
CA ILE A 901 -35.61 -9.11 2.44
C ILE A 901 -34.48 -9.53 3.41
N PRO A 902 -34.15 -8.71 4.43
CA PRO A 902 -33.17 -9.07 5.45
C PRO A 902 -33.45 -10.43 6.09
N PHE A 903 -32.38 -11.16 6.41
CA PHE A 903 -32.41 -12.46 7.12
C PHE A 903 -33.10 -13.63 6.39
N LEU A 904 -33.60 -13.44 5.16
CA LEU A 904 -34.13 -14.54 4.36
C LEU A 904 -33.02 -15.56 4.04
N LYS A 905 -33.27 -16.85 4.28
CA LYS A 905 -32.37 -17.94 3.87
C LYS A 905 -32.57 -18.23 2.37
N PRO A 906 -31.55 -18.06 1.51
CA PRO A 906 -31.66 -18.41 0.09
C PRO A 906 -31.70 -19.92 -0.16
N CYS A 907 -31.91 -20.28 -1.43
CA CYS A 907 -31.70 -21.63 -1.95
C CYS A 907 -30.29 -22.18 -1.61
N SER A 908 -30.15 -23.50 -1.61
CA SER A 908 -28.89 -24.18 -1.24
C SER A 908 -27.74 -23.95 -2.23
N ASN A 909 -28.03 -23.68 -3.50
CA ASN A 909 -27.04 -23.46 -4.53
C ASN A 909 -27.49 -22.41 -5.56
N ALA A 910 -27.10 -21.15 -5.32
CA ALA A 910 -27.45 -20.03 -6.22
C ALA A 910 -26.92 -20.21 -7.65
N ASN A 911 -25.87 -20.99 -7.87
CA ASN A 911 -25.30 -21.21 -9.20
C ASN A 911 -26.20 -22.09 -10.10
N GLN A 912 -27.21 -22.74 -9.52
CA GLN A 912 -28.24 -23.49 -10.26
C GLN A 912 -29.50 -22.66 -10.57
N HIS A 913 -29.53 -21.38 -10.17
CA HIS A 913 -30.64 -20.46 -10.42
C HIS A 913 -30.26 -19.33 -11.39
N TYR A 914 -31.15 -19.00 -12.34
CA TYR A 914 -30.99 -17.83 -13.19
C TYR A 914 -31.20 -16.53 -12.39
N PHE A 915 -32.30 -16.48 -11.64
CA PHE A 915 -32.71 -15.33 -10.84
C PHE A 915 -32.19 -15.43 -9.41
N TRP A 916 -31.60 -14.35 -8.91
CA TRP A 916 -31.27 -14.21 -7.50
C TRP A 916 -32.51 -13.82 -6.70
N ASP A 917 -33.16 -12.72 -7.08
CA ASP A 917 -34.44 -12.26 -6.52
C ASP A 917 -35.46 -12.05 -7.67
N ALA A 918 -36.63 -11.46 -7.38
CA ALA A 918 -37.69 -11.32 -8.38
C ALA A 918 -37.39 -10.37 -9.56
N TYR A 919 -36.20 -9.76 -9.62
CA TYR A 919 -35.77 -8.81 -10.66
C TYR A 919 -34.35 -9.07 -11.16
N HIS A 920 -33.42 -9.47 -10.26
CA HIS A 920 -31.99 -9.49 -10.53
C HIS A 920 -31.40 -10.89 -10.73
N LEU A 921 -30.25 -10.97 -11.41
CA LEU A 921 -29.57 -12.22 -11.76
C LEU A 921 -28.62 -12.72 -10.67
N THR A 922 -28.26 -14.00 -10.71
CA THR A 922 -27.20 -14.57 -9.86
C THR A 922 -25.78 -14.24 -10.38
N GLU A 923 -24.77 -14.30 -9.52
CA GLU A 923 -23.37 -14.14 -9.91
C GLU A 923 -22.95 -15.10 -11.03
N ALA A 924 -23.52 -16.31 -11.07
CA ALA A 924 -23.26 -17.28 -12.13
C ALA A 924 -23.70 -16.75 -13.51
N MET A 925 -24.87 -16.11 -13.60
CA MET A 925 -25.35 -15.50 -14.83
C MET A 925 -24.56 -14.24 -15.23
N TYR A 926 -24.19 -13.39 -14.26
CA TYR A 926 -23.31 -12.26 -14.56
C TYR A 926 -21.90 -12.70 -15.00
N SER A 927 -21.38 -13.80 -14.44
CA SER A 927 -20.12 -14.42 -14.88
C SER A 927 -20.23 -14.92 -16.32
N LEU A 928 -21.33 -15.58 -16.69
CA LEU A 928 -21.60 -16.03 -18.05
C LEU A 928 -21.62 -14.85 -19.04
N PHE A 929 -22.40 -13.79 -18.75
CA PHE A 929 -22.53 -12.62 -19.64
C PHE A 929 -21.21 -11.85 -19.78
N ALA A 930 -20.45 -11.69 -18.69
CA ALA A 930 -19.12 -11.10 -18.75
C ALA A 930 -18.16 -11.98 -19.57
N SER A 931 -18.16 -13.30 -19.35
CA SER A 931 -17.32 -14.25 -20.07
C SER A 931 -17.60 -14.25 -21.57
N HIS A 932 -18.87 -14.25 -21.99
CA HIS A 932 -19.20 -14.10 -23.41
C HIS A 932 -18.71 -12.75 -23.94
N CYS A 933 -19.00 -11.60 -23.31
CA CYS A 933 -18.51 -10.32 -23.83
C CYS A 933 -16.97 -10.23 -23.91
N ILE A 934 -16.24 -10.90 -23.02
CA ILE A 934 -14.77 -10.98 -23.03
C ILE A 934 -14.23 -11.88 -24.16
N ASN A 935 -14.93 -12.97 -24.50
CA ASN A 935 -14.38 -14.04 -25.34
C ASN A 935 -15.06 -14.21 -26.70
N ASP A 936 -16.30 -13.75 -26.86
CA ASP A 936 -17.22 -14.08 -27.94
C ASP A 936 -17.68 -12.81 -28.66
N LYS A 937 -17.28 -12.71 -29.92
CA LYS A 937 -17.56 -11.57 -30.82
C LYS A 937 -19.03 -11.53 -31.27
N SER A 938 -19.74 -12.65 -31.23
CA SER A 938 -21.18 -12.70 -31.55
C SER A 938 -22.06 -12.26 -30.38
N PHE A 939 -21.51 -12.29 -29.15
CA PHE A 939 -22.18 -11.71 -27.99
C PHE A 939 -21.82 -10.23 -27.77
N CYS A 940 -20.58 -9.81 -28.04
CA CYS A 940 -20.20 -8.40 -28.05
C CYS A 940 -19.71 -7.98 -29.44
N GLU A 941 -20.61 -7.38 -30.23
CA GLU A 941 -20.41 -6.99 -31.63
C GLU A 941 -20.26 -5.46 -31.75
N PRO A 942 -19.36 -4.89 -32.58
CA PRO A 942 -18.45 -5.55 -33.52
C PRO A 942 -17.10 -5.99 -32.94
N PHE A 943 -16.90 -5.94 -31.61
CA PHE A 943 -15.67 -6.37 -30.95
C PHE A 943 -15.91 -6.89 -29.53
N ASN A 944 -15.45 -8.10 -29.22
CA ASN A 944 -15.35 -8.57 -27.84
C ASN A 944 -14.31 -7.75 -27.04
N LEU A 945 -14.33 -7.84 -25.71
CA LEU A 945 -13.45 -7.00 -24.88
C LEU A 945 -11.95 -7.28 -25.03
N LYS A 946 -11.52 -8.40 -25.64
CA LYS A 946 -10.11 -8.58 -26.03
C LYS A 946 -9.79 -7.71 -27.24
N GLU A 947 -10.57 -7.83 -28.31
CA GLU A 947 -10.39 -7.07 -29.56
C GLU A 947 -10.50 -5.56 -29.32
N LEU A 948 -11.54 -5.13 -28.60
CA LEU A 948 -11.84 -3.73 -28.31
C LEU A 948 -10.68 -3.00 -27.63
N GLN A 949 -9.85 -3.70 -26.84
CA GLN A 949 -8.73 -3.04 -26.15
C GLN A 949 -7.54 -2.74 -27.06
N PHE A 950 -7.32 -3.51 -28.13
CA PHE A 950 -6.20 -3.35 -29.06
C PHE A 950 -6.50 -2.44 -30.26
N LEU A 951 -7.73 -1.92 -30.40
CA LEU A 951 -8.04 -0.93 -31.43
C LEU A 951 -7.18 0.34 -31.24
N ALA A 952 -6.41 0.67 -32.28
CA ALA A 952 -5.56 1.85 -32.30
C ALA A 952 -6.39 3.11 -32.63
N PHE A 953 -6.17 4.19 -31.88
CA PHE A 953 -6.74 5.49 -32.22
C PHE A 953 -6.05 6.04 -33.48
N ALA A 954 -6.80 6.20 -34.56
CA ALA A 954 -6.34 6.99 -35.70
C ALA A 954 -6.03 8.42 -35.23
N HIS A 955 -4.88 8.97 -35.64
CA HIS A 955 -4.47 10.33 -35.27
C HIS A 955 -5.20 11.40 -36.11
N GLY A 956 -6.52 11.50 -35.93
CA GLY A 956 -7.25 12.72 -36.25
C GLY A 956 -6.72 13.87 -35.38
N GLN A 957 -6.37 15.00 -36.00
CA GLN A 957 -5.97 16.19 -35.26
C GLN A 957 -7.20 16.80 -34.60
N ALA A 958 -7.40 16.52 -33.30
CA ALA A 958 -8.32 17.30 -32.48
C ALA A 958 -7.87 18.77 -32.52
N SER A 959 -8.60 19.59 -33.28
CA SER A 959 -8.23 20.97 -33.59
C SER A 959 -8.03 21.80 -32.32
N ASN A 960 -7.14 22.81 -32.36
CA ASN A 960 -6.88 23.74 -31.27
C ASN A 960 -8.08 24.68 -30.97
N THR A 961 -9.19 24.13 -30.47
CA THR A 961 -10.30 24.87 -29.87
C THR A 961 -10.08 24.93 -28.36
N SER A 962 -10.01 26.15 -27.83
CA SER A 962 -9.70 26.40 -26.42
C SER A 962 -10.90 26.08 -25.52
N LEU A 963 -11.00 24.83 -25.06
CA LEU A 963 -11.85 24.46 -23.94
C LEU A 963 -11.37 25.18 -22.68
N THR A 964 -12.08 26.22 -22.27
CA THR A 964 -11.84 26.93 -21.01
C THR A 964 -12.15 26.02 -19.81
N PRO A 965 -11.41 26.15 -18.70
CA PRO A 965 -11.58 25.27 -17.54
C PRO A 965 -12.83 25.63 -16.74
N ALA A 966 -13.99 25.14 -17.17
CA ALA A 966 -15.18 25.10 -16.33
C ALA A 966 -14.97 24.09 -15.17
N MET A 967 -15.27 24.49 -13.94
CA MET A 967 -15.26 23.59 -12.79
C MET A 967 -16.42 22.60 -12.89
N PHE A 968 -16.14 21.31 -13.09
CA PHE A 968 -17.16 20.27 -13.17
C PHE A 968 -17.47 19.66 -11.79
N ILE A 969 -18.38 20.29 -11.07
CA ILE A 969 -19.20 19.62 -10.04
C ILE A 969 -20.43 19.04 -10.76
N PHE A 970 -20.76 17.76 -10.53
CA PHE A 970 -21.95 17.15 -11.11
C PHE A 970 -23.21 17.53 -10.31
N GLY A 971 -23.81 18.68 -10.68
CA GLY A 971 -25.12 19.18 -10.27
C GLY A 971 -25.64 20.14 -11.33
N GLU A 972 -26.96 20.22 -11.54
CA GLU A 972 -27.52 21.00 -12.67
C GLU A 972 -27.39 22.52 -12.49
N THR A 973 -26.84 23.21 -13.49
CA THR A 973 -27.56 24.18 -14.35
C THR A 973 -26.60 24.85 -15.36
N MET A 974 -27.14 25.39 -16.46
CA MET A 974 -26.42 26.37 -17.30
C MET A 974 -27.22 27.68 -17.33
N ILE A 975 -26.56 28.81 -17.14
CA ILE A 975 -27.13 30.14 -17.36
C ILE A 975 -26.75 30.63 -18.76
N ASN A 976 -27.67 31.33 -19.41
CA ASN A 976 -27.54 31.80 -20.79
C ASN A 976 -26.50 32.95 -20.91
N SER A 977 -25.69 32.98 -21.96
CA SER A 977 -24.52 33.86 -22.06
C SER A 977 -24.80 35.24 -22.67
N GLU A 978 -25.91 35.88 -22.31
CA GLU A 978 -26.29 37.22 -22.78
C GLU A 978 -26.87 38.11 -21.66
N ASN A 979 -25.99 38.69 -20.82
CA ASN A 979 -26.00 40.10 -20.39
C ASN A 979 -24.95 40.37 -19.29
N ASN A 980 -24.38 41.59 -19.27
CA ASN A 980 -23.50 42.07 -18.20
C ASN A 980 -24.31 42.78 -17.10
N ASN A 981 -23.75 42.78 -15.87
CA ASN A 981 -24.13 43.63 -14.73
C ASN A 981 -25.52 43.43 -14.09
N SER A 982 -25.65 42.45 -13.18
CA SER A 982 -26.34 42.66 -11.88
C SER A 982 -26.09 41.50 -10.91
N ILE A 983 -26.15 41.78 -9.60
CA ILE A 983 -26.14 40.77 -8.52
C ILE A 983 -27.57 40.67 -7.97
N MET A 984 -28.21 39.50 -7.98
CA MET A 984 -29.07 39.03 -6.87
C MET A 984 -29.59 37.58 -7.01
N THR A 985 -29.70 36.94 -5.83
CA THR A 985 -30.74 36.00 -5.37
C THR A 985 -31.21 34.83 -6.26
N ILE A 986 -31.02 33.61 -5.75
CA ILE A 986 -31.68 32.38 -6.23
C ILE A 986 -33.18 32.45 -5.93
N ALA A 987 -34.02 32.37 -6.95
CA ALA A 987 -35.46 32.14 -6.79
C ALA A 987 -35.78 30.64 -6.71
N ARG A 988 -36.70 30.24 -5.81
CA ARG A 988 -37.30 28.90 -5.81
C ARG A 988 -38.41 28.81 -6.85
N GLU A 989 -38.26 27.99 -7.88
CA GLU A 989 -39.41 27.45 -8.61
C GLU A 989 -39.82 26.10 -8.00
N ASN A 990 -40.92 26.11 -7.25
CA ASN A 990 -41.44 24.91 -6.58
C ASN A 990 -42.24 24.06 -7.57
N TYR A 991 -41.62 23.09 -8.23
CA TYR A 991 -42.33 22.13 -9.07
C TYR A 991 -43.13 21.12 -8.22
N ARG A 992 -44.44 21.35 -8.06
CA ARG A 992 -45.34 20.43 -7.34
C ARG A 992 -45.75 19.26 -8.24
N HIS A 993 -45.51 18.03 -7.80
CA HIS A 993 -46.27 16.88 -8.32
C HIS A 993 -47.75 16.97 -7.86
N PRO A 994 -48.72 16.42 -8.62
CA PRO A 994 -50.16 16.55 -8.33
C PRO A 994 -50.65 15.97 -7.00
N HIS A 995 -49.81 15.24 -6.26
CA HIS A 995 -50.16 14.57 -5.01
C HIS A 995 -49.37 15.05 -3.77
N GLY A 996 -48.67 16.19 -3.87
CA GLY A 996 -48.29 16.99 -2.69
C GLY A 996 -47.21 16.41 -1.76
N ILE A 997 -46.44 15.41 -2.17
CA ILE A 997 -45.28 14.91 -1.42
C ILE A 997 -44.01 15.58 -1.95
N ASP A 998 -43.28 16.26 -1.06
CA ASP A 998 -42.03 16.95 -1.36
C ASP A 998 -40.81 16.04 -1.08
N PHE A 999 -40.17 15.55 -2.14
CA PHE A 999 -38.99 14.69 -2.05
C PHE A 999 -37.71 15.53 -2.17
N GLY A 1000 -37.28 16.13 -1.05
CA GLY A 1000 -36.06 16.94 -0.99
C GLY A 1000 -34.80 16.18 -1.41
N TYR A 1001 -34.22 16.54 -2.55
CA TYR A 1001 -32.98 15.97 -3.07
C TYR A 1001 -31.75 16.48 -2.29
N PRO A 1002 -30.88 15.59 -1.76
CA PRO A 1002 -29.75 16.01 -0.93
C PRO A 1002 -28.50 16.35 -1.76
N THR A 1003 -28.56 17.43 -2.54
CA THR A 1003 -27.38 17.99 -3.25
C THR A 1003 -26.39 18.71 -2.33
N ASP A 1004 -26.82 19.15 -1.14
CA ASP A 1004 -26.06 20.02 -0.22
C ASP A 1004 -24.88 19.33 0.51
N ARG A 1005 -24.35 18.21 -0.01
CA ARG A 1005 -23.29 17.44 0.66
C ARG A 1005 -21.86 17.98 0.48
N PHE A 1006 -21.66 19.03 -0.33
CA PHE A 1006 -20.36 19.69 -0.51
C PHE A 1006 -20.19 21.07 0.19
N CYS A 1007 -21.28 21.70 0.68
CA CYS A 1007 -21.22 23.05 1.29
C CYS A 1007 -21.85 23.17 2.69
N ASN A 1008 -22.39 22.09 3.27
CA ASN A 1008 -23.07 22.16 4.56
C ASN A 1008 -22.10 22.45 5.72
N GLY A 1009 -22.14 23.69 6.23
CA GLY A 1009 -21.36 24.16 7.37
C GLY A 1009 -20.65 25.51 7.17
N ILE A 1010 -20.60 26.03 5.93
CA ILE A 1010 -19.90 27.27 5.60
C ILE A 1010 -20.86 28.25 4.89
N SER A 1011 -20.68 29.55 5.12
CA SER A 1011 -21.47 30.60 4.44
C SER A 1011 -21.24 30.60 2.93
N ALA A 1012 -22.16 31.24 2.17
CA ALA A 1012 -22.10 31.31 0.71
C ALA A 1012 -20.79 31.92 0.15
N ALA A 1013 -20.03 32.68 0.94
CA ALA A 1013 -18.71 33.17 0.56
C ALA A 1013 -17.63 32.07 0.57
N GLY A 1014 -17.70 31.09 1.48
CA GLY A 1014 -16.64 30.10 1.67
C GLY A 1014 -16.65 28.95 0.66
N CYS A 1015 -17.78 28.62 0.05
CA CYS A 1015 -17.79 27.65 -1.07
C CYS A 1015 -17.20 28.22 -2.39
N ALA A 1016 -16.88 29.52 -2.44
CA ALA A 1016 -16.09 30.10 -3.53
C ALA A 1016 -14.57 29.88 -3.38
N ASP A 1017 -14.09 29.50 -2.19
CA ASP A 1017 -12.65 29.47 -1.84
C ASP A 1017 -11.97 28.12 -2.14
N HIS A 1018 -12.70 27.16 -2.73
CA HIS A 1018 -12.19 25.82 -3.07
C HIS A 1018 -11.24 25.78 -4.30
N ASN A 1019 -10.54 26.88 -4.60
CA ASN A 1019 -9.59 27.04 -5.71
C ASN A 1019 -8.25 26.28 -5.53
N HIS A 1020 -8.20 25.24 -4.69
CA HIS A 1020 -6.99 24.50 -4.30
C HIS A 1020 -7.04 23.00 -4.57
N VAL A 1021 -7.95 22.53 -5.43
CA VAL A 1021 -7.84 21.20 -6.05
C VAL A 1021 -6.79 21.26 -7.16
N GLN A 1022 -5.56 20.82 -6.86
CA GLN A 1022 -4.50 20.61 -7.86
C GLN A 1022 -5.00 19.66 -8.97
N PRO A 1023 -5.02 20.07 -10.26
CA PRO A 1023 -5.47 19.21 -11.35
C PRO A 1023 -4.59 17.97 -11.48
N ILE A 1024 -5.20 16.78 -11.48
CA ILE A 1024 -4.48 15.51 -11.63
C ILE A 1024 -3.82 15.40 -13.03
N PHE A 1025 -4.43 16.04 -14.03
CA PHE A 1025 -3.88 16.21 -15.38
C PHE A 1025 -3.61 17.69 -15.61
N GLN A 1026 -2.36 18.05 -15.91
CA GLN A 1026 -1.94 19.44 -16.10
C GLN A 1026 -2.37 20.04 -17.46
N LYS A 1027 -2.80 19.19 -18.39
CA LYS A 1027 -3.34 19.59 -19.69
C LYS A 1027 -4.66 18.86 -19.96
N PRO A 1028 -5.67 19.53 -20.56
CA PRO A 1028 -6.89 18.86 -21.01
C PRO A 1028 -6.64 17.69 -21.98
N THR A 1029 -5.60 17.80 -22.83
CA THR A 1029 -5.17 16.72 -23.75
C THR A 1029 -4.88 15.42 -23.04
N ASP A 1030 -4.29 15.48 -21.85
CA ASP A 1030 -3.77 14.32 -21.13
C ASP A 1030 -4.93 13.60 -20.44
N LEU A 1031 -5.91 14.36 -19.94
CA LEU A 1031 -7.21 13.85 -19.47
C LEU A 1031 -8.01 13.21 -20.62
N THR A 1032 -8.12 13.87 -21.78
CA THR A 1032 -8.83 13.32 -22.94
C THR A 1032 -8.17 12.02 -23.43
N GLN A 1033 -6.84 11.94 -23.49
CA GLN A 1033 -6.13 10.70 -23.82
C GLN A 1033 -6.29 9.60 -22.75
N TYR A 1034 -6.39 9.98 -21.48
CA TYR A 1034 -6.65 9.05 -20.38
C TYR A 1034 -8.05 8.44 -20.52
N ILE A 1035 -9.07 9.28 -20.69
CA ILE A 1035 -10.47 8.86 -20.82
C ILE A 1035 -10.72 8.10 -22.14
N ALA A 1036 -10.06 8.46 -23.24
CA ALA A 1036 -10.17 7.72 -24.50
C ALA A 1036 -9.69 6.27 -24.38
N LYS A 1037 -8.63 6.04 -23.59
CA LYS A 1037 -8.08 4.69 -23.33
C LYS A 1037 -8.95 3.88 -22.35
N SER A 1038 -9.77 4.53 -21.53
CA SER A 1038 -10.67 3.90 -20.55
C SER A 1038 -11.85 3.16 -21.18
N LEU A 1039 -12.42 2.20 -20.46
CA LEU A 1039 -13.63 1.49 -20.88
C LEU A 1039 -14.88 2.06 -20.19
N PHE A 1040 -15.97 2.15 -20.94
CA PHE A 1040 -17.29 2.54 -20.46
C PHE A 1040 -18.26 1.37 -20.63
N LEU A 1041 -18.96 0.99 -19.55
CA LEU A 1041 -20.04 0.00 -19.57
C LEU A 1041 -21.38 0.66 -19.28
N ILE A 1042 -22.42 0.30 -20.05
CA ILE A 1042 -23.78 0.83 -19.92
C ILE A 1042 -24.79 -0.33 -19.91
N SER A 1043 -25.73 -0.34 -18.96
CA SER A 1043 -26.90 -1.24 -18.96
C SER A 1043 -28.12 -0.51 -18.37
N ILE A 1044 -29.02 -0.03 -19.23
CA ILE A 1044 -30.16 0.83 -18.86
C ILE A 1044 -31.31 0.64 -19.86
N GLY A 1045 -32.52 1.09 -19.50
CA GLY A 1045 -33.72 1.00 -20.33
C GLY A 1045 -34.78 0.01 -19.81
N SER A 1046 -34.37 -0.93 -18.93
CA SER A 1046 -35.28 -1.91 -18.34
C SER A 1046 -36.45 -1.25 -17.57
N ASN A 1047 -36.14 -0.21 -16.78
CA ASN A 1047 -37.09 0.50 -15.95
C ASN A 1047 -38.10 1.34 -16.75
N ASP A 1048 -37.76 1.83 -17.94
CA ASP A 1048 -38.71 2.59 -18.76
C ASP A 1048 -39.85 1.68 -19.27
N TYR A 1049 -39.55 0.41 -19.55
CA TYR A 1049 -40.57 -0.59 -19.82
C TYR A 1049 -41.29 -1.04 -18.53
N ILE A 1050 -40.57 -1.42 -17.48
CA ILE A 1050 -41.14 -2.03 -16.26
C ILE A 1050 -41.97 -1.05 -15.42
N ASN A 1051 -41.53 0.21 -15.32
CA ASN A 1051 -42.15 1.23 -14.47
C ASN A 1051 -43.07 2.16 -15.26
N ASN A 1052 -42.67 2.63 -16.45
CA ASN A 1052 -43.48 3.59 -17.21
C ASN A 1052 -44.48 2.88 -18.14
N TYR A 1053 -44.00 2.08 -19.10
CA TYR A 1053 -44.87 1.48 -20.13
C TYR A 1053 -45.82 0.40 -19.57
N LEU A 1054 -45.34 -0.46 -18.67
CA LEU A 1054 -46.12 -1.60 -18.15
C LEU A 1054 -47.02 -1.26 -16.95
N GLN A 1055 -47.13 0.02 -16.56
CA GLN A 1055 -48.03 0.48 -15.48
C GLN A 1055 -49.04 1.53 -15.98
N PRO A 1056 -49.99 1.15 -16.86
CA PRO A 1056 -50.96 2.08 -17.47
C PRO A 1056 -51.93 2.75 -16.49
N SER A 1057 -51.98 2.28 -15.23
CA SER A 1057 -52.71 2.92 -14.12
C SER A 1057 -51.96 4.12 -13.51
N THR A 1058 -50.67 4.25 -13.79
CA THR A 1058 -49.74 5.17 -13.12
C THR A 1058 -49.12 6.14 -14.13
N TYR A 1059 -48.86 5.68 -15.36
CA TYR A 1059 -48.29 6.47 -16.44
C TYR A 1059 -49.06 6.25 -17.75
N ALA A 1060 -49.24 7.33 -18.53
CA ALA A 1060 -49.98 7.28 -19.79
C ALA A 1060 -49.17 6.69 -20.97
N SER A 1061 -47.93 6.26 -20.76
CA SER A 1061 -46.99 5.90 -21.84
C SER A 1061 -47.52 4.83 -22.80
N SER A 1062 -48.16 3.77 -22.30
CA SER A 1062 -48.79 2.71 -23.09
C SER A 1062 -50.23 3.01 -23.53
N GLN A 1063 -50.76 4.18 -23.18
CA GLN A 1063 -52.00 4.74 -23.74
C GLN A 1063 -51.68 5.68 -24.92
N ILE A 1064 -50.48 6.29 -24.93
CA ILE A 1064 -50.04 7.28 -25.94
C ILE A 1064 -49.22 6.61 -27.07
N TYR A 1065 -48.38 5.62 -26.75
CA TYR A 1065 -47.46 4.99 -27.70
C TYR A 1065 -47.77 3.50 -27.89
N SER A 1066 -47.60 3.01 -29.12
CA SER A 1066 -47.46 1.57 -29.38
C SER A 1066 -46.10 1.06 -28.87
N GLY A 1067 -45.92 -0.26 -28.76
CA GLY A 1067 -44.66 -0.85 -28.28
C GLY A 1067 -43.45 -0.45 -29.13
N GLU A 1068 -43.63 -0.43 -30.44
CA GLU A 1068 -42.65 0.06 -31.42
C GLU A 1068 -42.46 1.58 -31.31
N GLY A 1069 -43.53 2.36 -31.22
CA GLY A 1069 -43.44 3.83 -31.04
C GLY A 1069 -42.73 4.24 -29.75
N PHE A 1070 -42.88 3.46 -28.68
CA PHE A 1070 -42.17 3.65 -27.41
C PHE A 1070 -40.69 3.24 -27.51
N ALA A 1071 -40.37 2.16 -28.23
CA ALA A 1071 -38.98 1.82 -28.55
C ALA A 1071 -38.31 2.92 -29.38
N VAL A 1072 -38.99 3.48 -30.38
CA VAL A 1072 -38.53 4.63 -31.18
C VAL A 1072 -38.29 5.87 -30.30
N LEU A 1073 -39.19 6.16 -29.35
CA LEU A 1073 -39.01 7.26 -28.39
C LEU A 1073 -37.75 7.06 -27.53
N ILE A 1074 -37.55 5.87 -26.97
CA ILE A 1074 -36.38 5.55 -26.13
C ILE A 1074 -35.09 5.60 -26.97
N ILE A 1075 -35.06 4.99 -28.16
CA ILE A 1075 -33.89 5.02 -29.05
C ILE A 1075 -33.56 6.45 -29.48
N ASN A 1076 -34.56 7.27 -29.83
CA ASN A 1076 -34.32 8.67 -30.19
C ASN A 1076 -33.77 9.47 -29.01
N ASN A 1077 -34.39 9.39 -27.83
CA ASN A 1077 -33.91 10.10 -26.64
C ASN A 1077 -32.50 9.64 -26.22
N PHE A 1078 -32.21 8.33 -26.31
CA PHE A 1078 -30.90 7.80 -25.91
C PHE A 1078 -29.80 8.11 -26.93
N SER A 1079 -30.11 7.98 -28.22
CA SER A 1079 -29.25 8.46 -29.31
C SER A 1079 -28.98 9.96 -29.15
N GLU A 1080 -29.98 10.76 -28.78
CA GLU A 1080 -29.83 12.19 -28.53
C GLU A 1080 -28.97 12.47 -27.29
N GLN A 1081 -29.10 11.71 -26.20
CA GLN A 1081 -28.22 11.80 -25.02
C GLN A 1081 -26.76 11.45 -25.36
N LEU A 1082 -26.53 10.48 -26.26
CA LEU A 1082 -25.21 10.11 -26.76
C LEU A 1082 -24.69 11.04 -27.88
N SER A 1083 -25.52 11.89 -28.50
CA SER A 1083 -25.16 12.72 -29.67
C SER A 1083 -25.34 14.24 -29.52
N LYS A 1084 -25.98 14.75 -28.44
CA LYS A 1084 -25.95 16.17 -28.00
C LYS A 1084 -24.57 16.62 -27.48
N LEU A 1085 -23.55 16.12 -28.16
CA LEU A 1085 -22.14 16.16 -27.83
C LEU A 1085 -21.30 16.79 -28.95
N TYR A 1086 -21.90 17.10 -30.12
CA TYR A 1086 -21.21 17.82 -31.20
C TYR A 1086 -21.56 19.32 -31.28
N ILE A 1087 -22.81 19.71 -30.95
CA ILE A 1087 -23.34 21.06 -31.22
C ILE A 1087 -23.16 22.02 -30.02
N LEU A 1088 -21.92 22.21 -29.56
CA LEU A 1088 -21.50 23.32 -28.68
C LEU A 1088 -20.05 23.79 -28.96
N GLY A 1089 -19.59 23.73 -30.22
CA GLY A 1089 -18.19 24.08 -30.55
C GLY A 1089 -17.88 24.60 -31.95
N VAL A 1090 -18.70 24.36 -32.98
CA VAL A 1090 -18.38 24.73 -34.38
C VAL A 1090 -19.55 25.44 -35.06
N ARG A 1091 -19.27 26.56 -35.74
CA ARG A 1091 -20.23 27.26 -36.60
C ARG A 1091 -20.37 26.55 -37.96
N LYS A 1092 -21.61 26.29 -38.40
CA LYS A 1092 -22.06 26.10 -39.80
C LYS A 1092 -21.02 25.52 -40.79
N THR A 1093 -20.85 24.19 -40.78
CA THR A 1093 -20.44 23.46 -42.00
C THR A 1093 -21.38 22.26 -42.19
N VAL A 1094 -21.79 22.03 -43.43
CA VAL A 1094 -22.87 21.12 -43.82
C VAL A 1094 -22.32 19.70 -44.01
N CYS A 1095 -22.85 18.71 -43.29
CA CYS A 1095 -22.86 17.33 -43.77
C CYS A 1095 -23.82 17.24 -44.97
N ALA A 1096 -23.30 16.88 -46.14
CA ALA A 1096 -24.05 16.95 -47.39
C ALA A 1096 -25.20 15.93 -47.46
N ARG A 1097 -26.31 16.34 -48.08
CA ARG A 1097 -27.54 15.56 -48.19
C ARG A 1097 -27.39 14.41 -49.20
N LEU A 1098 -27.75 13.19 -48.79
CA LEU A 1098 -28.40 12.16 -49.63
C LEU A 1098 -29.30 11.32 -48.71
N GLY A 1099 -30.51 10.98 -49.15
CA GLY A 1099 -31.49 10.20 -48.38
C GLY A 1099 -31.68 8.77 -48.90
N PRO A 1100 -32.67 8.00 -48.41
CA PRO A 1100 -33.70 8.39 -47.43
C PRO A 1100 -33.81 7.39 -46.25
N LEU A 1101 -32.79 7.29 -45.39
CA LEU A 1101 -32.85 6.48 -44.16
C LEU A 1101 -31.98 7.02 -42.99
N GLY A 1102 -31.67 8.31 -43.00
CA GLY A 1102 -30.82 8.96 -41.99
C GLY A 1102 -31.41 10.24 -41.42
N CYS A 1103 -31.21 10.45 -40.13
CA CYS A 1103 -31.46 11.69 -39.35
C CYS A 1103 -32.78 12.43 -39.65
N ILE A 1104 -33.83 12.09 -38.88
CA ILE A 1104 -35.13 12.76 -38.93
C ILE A 1104 -35.00 14.26 -38.57
N PRO A 1105 -35.75 15.20 -39.21
CA PRO A 1105 -35.48 16.63 -39.11
C PRO A 1105 -35.90 17.25 -37.77
N SER A 1106 -35.26 18.37 -37.43
CA SER A 1106 -35.71 19.27 -36.36
C SER A 1106 -36.97 20.04 -36.77
N PHE A 1107 -38.06 19.86 -36.03
CA PHE A 1107 -39.22 20.76 -36.12
C PHE A 1107 -38.87 22.11 -35.49
N SER A 1108 -38.60 23.13 -36.30
CA SER A 1108 -38.53 24.52 -35.85
C SER A 1108 -39.93 25.05 -35.54
N SER A 1109 -40.12 25.62 -34.35
CA SER A 1109 -41.40 26.11 -33.84
C SER A 1109 -41.91 27.39 -34.53
N GLN A 1110 -42.60 27.26 -35.67
CA GLN A 1110 -43.44 28.31 -36.25
C GLN A 1110 -44.76 27.81 -36.85
N THR A 1111 -45.66 27.29 -35.99
CA THR A 1111 -47.10 27.27 -36.30
C THR A 1111 -47.90 27.62 -35.05
N LYS A 1112 -48.75 28.66 -35.12
CA LYS A 1112 -49.83 28.82 -34.13
C LYS A 1112 -50.88 27.75 -34.42
N LEU A 1113 -51.11 26.84 -33.48
CA LEU A 1113 -52.38 26.12 -33.44
C LEU A 1113 -53.43 27.08 -32.87
N VAL A 1114 -54.29 27.57 -33.74
CA VAL A 1114 -55.54 28.23 -33.34
C VAL A 1114 -56.51 27.13 -32.90
N VAL A 1115 -57.23 27.38 -31.81
CA VAL A 1115 -58.33 26.51 -31.36
C VAL A 1115 -59.59 26.92 -32.11
N GLU A 1116 -60.19 25.99 -32.87
CA GLU A 1116 -61.64 25.96 -33.08
C GLU A 1116 -62.09 24.58 -33.57
N THR A 1117 -63.15 24.06 -32.92
CA THR A 1117 -63.95 22.84 -33.19
C THR A 1117 -63.20 21.57 -33.62
#